data_AF-A0A165WHL9-F1
#
_entry.id   AF-A0A165WHL9-F1
#
_cell.length_a   1.000
_cell.length_b   1.000
_cell.length_c   1.000
_cell.angle_alpha   90.00
_cell.angle_beta   90.00
_cell.angle_gamma   90.00
#
_symmetry.space_group_name_H-M   'P 1'
#
loop_
_entity.id
_entity.type
_entity.pdbx_description
1 polymer ?
#
loop_
_entity_poly.entity_id
_entity_poly.type
_entity_poly.pdbx_seq_one_letter_code
_entity_poly.pdbx_strand_id
1 'polypeptide(L)'
;MISPGVSSVLSSLSPVQENSHTIYKGKITHRSWAQLPAEIIRLVTKHYILDVCSLAYVPRTWEAREMWHPRLVFTVLRDAIEIERLMCITPSWGVALEKHLFWHQACSVIDPQGKLANLGVHQAQLSAGSAATMTVRVTPYRHFRNMTNCSCCVCRINDPTRITGLGTAKRPTGNMYLQNILVCKDHRKESFCGVCLREAPPMEHESDFNAVCCVENDDVDTWPGIFTTCRTCREEWLWRRVSSNPTEREALGGAQWNSADWETRQTIESFIDLGEGAIQDVINVAMDKHWLRRNTKLGDMLEQAMASARYQNREETGYLSEDELSDADEEDDPELLSMTEESGGVRDLALCDWARNRILDGFWTSPADHWYHNSVPGLPLAVKAVHPTPWNLDATYEGAMLDGENGNLAEHPRPKTVNAPVPPSFQLCEQAFVAYQKQIRLILLPAMNNIVRRLVIECAADGVDPAMRATKMSLEDVVKELADEASWYNGIDWLERRANGARDRDRERATTEDDRSSLSSKSSGSHETSPVLSTTTLQTTPSPPASADGRDSKKEADSPTDSRASSNVIIPISPVLESPVLLHPVPYVPVTTTHMPQYSQDAFKTVWREACARLYHCRCSICERAACTANAAVGSVVPSQ
;
A
#
# COMPACT_ATOMS: atom_id res chain seq x y z
N MET A 1 -30.20 4.68 -2.29
CA MET A 1 -30.84 3.92 -3.40
C MET A 1 -30.04 2.64 -3.57
N ILE A 2 -30.69 1.48 -3.79
CA ILE A 2 -29.99 0.18 -3.86
C ILE A 2 -30.40 -0.52 -5.15
N SER A 3 -29.41 -0.85 -5.99
CA SER A 3 -29.61 -1.68 -7.18
C SER A 3 -29.32 -3.14 -6.85
N PRO A 4 -30.21 -4.09 -7.15
CA PRO A 4 -29.92 -5.52 -7.04
C PRO A 4 -29.24 -6.01 -8.32
N GLY A 5 -28.16 -6.82 -8.23
CA GLY A 5 -27.62 -7.47 -9.42
C GLY A 5 -26.23 -8.09 -9.31
N VAL A 6 -26.14 -9.31 -8.77
CA VAL A 6 -25.24 -10.35 -9.33
C VAL A 6 -26.00 -11.66 -9.30
N SER A 7 -26.09 -12.34 -10.47
CA SER A 7 -26.66 -13.67 -10.60
C SER A 7 -25.63 -14.64 -11.17
N SER A 8 -25.68 -15.89 -10.68
CA SER A 8 -25.18 -17.11 -11.33
C SER A 8 -23.74 -17.12 -11.88
N VAL A 9 -22.80 -17.66 -11.10
CA VAL A 9 -21.68 -18.47 -11.63
C VAL A 9 -21.49 -19.71 -10.75
N LEU A 10 -22.07 -20.86 -11.14
CA LEU A 10 -21.68 -22.20 -10.67
C LEU A 10 -22.23 -23.26 -11.65
N SER A 11 -21.41 -23.69 -12.61
CA SER A 11 -21.76 -24.72 -13.60
C SER A 11 -20.53 -25.50 -14.08
N SER A 12 -20.11 -26.54 -13.36
CA SER A 12 -19.08 -27.49 -13.85
C SER A 12 -18.97 -28.77 -12.99
N LEU A 13 -19.99 -29.64 -13.03
CA LEU A 13 -19.82 -31.07 -12.70
C LEU A 13 -20.47 -31.96 -13.76
N SER A 14 -19.83 -33.10 -14.02
CA SER A 14 -20.03 -33.95 -15.20
C SER A 14 -21.29 -34.84 -15.13
N PRO A 15 -21.81 -35.32 -16.27
CA PRO A 15 -23.10 -36.00 -16.32
C PRO A 15 -23.05 -37.49 -15.88
N VAL A 16 -24.04 -37.85 -15.08
CA VAL A 16 -24.83 -39.10 -15.11
C VAL A 16 -24.07 -40.45 -15.05
N GLN A 17 -24.30 -41.17 -13.95
CA GLN A 17 -24.63 -42.60 -14.02
C GLN A 17 -26.09 -42.79 -13.55
N GLU A 18 -26.90 -43.46 -14.36
CA GLU A 18 -28.32 -43.72 -14.08
C GLU A 18 -28.50 -44.88 -13.08
N ASN A 19 -28.43 -44.59 -11.77
CA ASN A 19 -28.85 -45.56 -10.76
C ASN A 19 -30.39 -45.60 -10.65
N SER A 20 -30.99 -46.50 -11.45
CA SER A 20 -32.31 -47.12 -11.30
C SER A 20 -33.34 -46.39 -10.43
N HIS A 21 -34.35 -45.77 -11.07
CA HIS A 21 -35.50 -45.19 -10.36
C HIS A 21 -36.16 -46.19 -9.40
N THR A 22 -36.06 -45.95 -8.09
CA THR A 22 -36.98 -46.50 -7.09
C THR A 22 -38.34 -45.85 -7.27
N ILE A 23 -39.17 -46.44 -8.14
CA ILE A 23 -40.51 -45.94 -8.49
C ILE A 23 -41.40 -45.94 -7.24
N TYR A 24 -41.50 -44.77 -6.60
CA TYR A 24 -42.33 -44.56 -5.41
C TYR A 24 -43.80 -44.66 -5.80
N LYS A 25 -44.46 -45.79 -5.52
CA LYS A 25 -45.90 -46.01 -5.75
C LYS A 25 -46.77 -45.25 -4.74
N GLY A 26 -46.62 -43.92 -4.71
CA GLY A 26 -47.57 -42.98 -4.14
C GLY A 26 -48.25 -42.17 -5.24
N LYS A 27 -49.46 -41.65 -4.97
CA LYS A 27 -50.01 -40.56 -5.80
C LYS A 27 -49.03 -39.38 -5.75
N ILE A 28 -48.83 -38.67 -6.86
CA ILE A 28 -48.11 -37.39 -6.87
C ILE A 28 -48.97 -36.38 -6.11
N THR A 29 -48.78 -36.31 -4.78
CA THR A 29 -49.44 -35.32 -3.95
C THR A 29 -48.65 -34.02 -4.03
N HIS A 30 -49.28 -32.93 -4.47
CA HIS A 30 -48.71 -31.58 -4.52
C HIS A 30 -48.52 -30.98 -3.11
N ARG A 31 -47.80 -31.69 -2.23
CA ARG A 31 -47.45 -31.28 -0.87
C ARG A 31 -46.35 -30.23 -0.93
N SER A 32 -46.75 -28.96 -1.00
CA SER A 32 -45.85 -27.86 -0.75
C SER A 32 -45.39 -27.84 0.71
N TRP A 33 -44.33 -27.06 1.01
CA TRP A 33 -43.80 -26.86 2.37
C TRP A 33 -44.87 -26.46 3.41
N ALA A 34 -45.95 -25.81 2.96
CA ALA A 34 -47.09 -25.42 3.81
C ALA A 34 -47.94 -26.61 4.30
N GLN A 35 -47.88 -27.76 3.62
CA GLN A 35 -48.72 -28.95 3.88
C GLN A 35 -47.99 -30.07 4.63
N LEU A 36 -46.79 -29.80 5.17
CA LEU A 36 -46.06 -30.76 5.99
C LEU A 36 -46.75 -30.97 7.36
N PRO A 37 -46.80 -32.19 7.90
CA PRO A 37 -47.24 -32.42 9.27
C PRO A 37 -46.38 -31.64 10.27
N ALA A 38 -46.99 -31.14 11.34
CA ALA A 38 -46.31 -30.29 12.32
C ALA A 38 -45.12 -31.00 13.02
N GLU A 39 -45.18 -32.32 13.13
CA GLU A 39 -44.14 -33.21 13.66
C GLU A 39 -42.91 -33.24 12.73
N ILE A 40 -43.13 -33.23 11.40
CA ILE A 40 -42.06 -33.16 10.40
C ILE A 40 -41.43 -31.77 10.40
N ILE A 41 -42.23 -30.71 10.49
CA ILE A 41 -41.74 -29.32 10.61
C ILE A 41 -40.85 -29.16 11.86
N ARG A 42 -41.29 -29.68 13.01
CA ARG A 42 -40.49 -29.71 14.25
C ARG A 42 -39.23 -30.56 14.11
N LEU A 43 -39.26 -31.69 13.41
CA LEU A 43 -38.08 -32.52 13.18
C LEU A 43 -37.04 -31.80 12.28
N VAL A 44 -37.46 -31.23 11.15
CA VAL A 44 -36.59 -30.43 10.27
C VAL A 44 -35.96 -29.27 11.04
N THR A 45 -36.77 -28.57 11.84
CA THR A 45 -36.30 -27.47 12.70
C THR A 45 -35.28 -27.94 13.74
N LYS A 46 -35.48 -29.11 14.36
CA LYS A 46 -34.49 -29.69 15.29
C LYS A 46 -33.14 -29.94 14.62
N HIS A 47 -33.13 -30.49 13.40
CA HIS A 47 -31.88 -30.72 12.67
C HIS A 47 -31.21 -29.39 12.27
N TYR A 48 -31.96 -28.46 11.69
CA TYR A 48 -31.47 -27.12 11.36
C TYR A 48 -30.86 -26.39 12.56
N ILE A 49 -31.49 -26.44 13.74
CA ILE A 49 -30.94 -25.86 14.97
C ILE A 49 -29.61 -26.54 15.33
N LEU A 50 -29.51 -27.87 15.30
CA LEU A 50 -28.27 -28.59 15.63
C LEU A 50 -27.12 -28.18 14.70
N ASP A 51 -27.39 -28.10 13.39
CA ASP A 51 -26.41 -27.70 12.40
C ASP A 51 -25.98 -26.23 12.61
N VAL A 52 -26.95 -25.31 12.79
CA VAL A 52 -26.67 -23.88 13.01
C VAL A 52 -25.95 -23.63 14.34
N CYS A 53 -26.36 -24.26 15.44
CA CYS A 53 -25.71 -24.11 16.75
C CYS A 53 -24.22 -24.51 16.70
N SER A 54 -23.81 -25.40 15.80
CA SER A 54 -22.43 -25.85 15.64
C SER A 54 -21.53 -24.86 14.88
N LEU A 55 -22.11 -23.96 14.08
CA LEU A 55 -21.41 -22.96 13.27
C LEU A 55 -21.65 -21.51 13.73
N ALA A 56 -22.70 -21.28 14.51
CA ALA A 56 -23.10 -19.94 14.94
C ALA A 56 -22.15 -19.40 16.03
N TYR A 57 -21.74 -18.15 15.85
CA TYR A 57 -20.80 -17.44 16.72
C TYR A 57 -21.23 -17.43 18.19
N VAL A 58 -20.27 -17.72 19.07
CA VAL A 58 -20.29 -17.44 20.51
C VAL A 58 -19.09 -16.52 20.79
N PRO A 59 -19.25 -15.37 21.48
CA PRO A 59 -18.13 -14.54 21.89
C PRO A 59 -17.14 -15.28 22.78
N ARG A 60 -15.84 -15.10 22.53
CA ARG A 60 -14.74 -15.73 23.30
C ARG A 60 -14.83 -15.45 24.80
N THR A 61 -15.37 -14.29 25.18
CA THR A 61 -15.63 -13.91 26.58
C THR A 61 -16.57 -14.87 27.34
N TRP A 62 -17.33 -15.70 26.62
CA TRP A 62 -18.24 -16.72 27.17
C TRP A 62 -17.72 -18.16 27.02
N GLU A 63 -16.53 -18.39 26.46
CA GLU A 63 -15.99 -19.75 26.23
C GLU A 63 -15.47 -20.43 27.51
N ALA A 64 -15.04 -19.65 28.50
CA ALA A 64 -14.59 -20.14 29.81
C ALA A 64 -15.60 -21.13 30.43
N ARG A 65 -15.08 -22.16 31.12
CA ARG A 65 -15.90 -23.29 31.61
C ARG A 65 -16.89 -22.86 32.69
N GLU A 66 -16.49 -21.87 33.48
CA GLU A 66 -17.19 -21.24 34.58
C GLU A 66 -18.41 -20.47 34.03
N MET A 67 -18.26 -19.87 32.85
CA MET A 67 -19.25 -19.04 32.15
C MET A 67 -20.31 -19.85 31.40
N TRP A 68 -20.42 -21.16 31.64
CA TRP A 68 -21.34 -22.06 30.90
C TRP A 68 -22.81 -21.63 30.97
N HIS A 69 -23.26 -21.06 32.10
CA HIS A 69 -24.66 -20.67 32.30
C HIS A 69 -24.97 -19.33 31.60
N PRO A 70 -24.16 -18.26 31.74
CA PRO A 70 -24.20 -17.10 30.85
C PRO A 70 -24.16 -17.44 29.36
N ARG A 71 -23.21 -18.32 28.95
CA ARG A 71 -23.11 -18.82 27.58
C ARG A 71 -24.41 -19.45 27.11
N LEU A 72 -25.02 -20.32 27.94
CA LEU A 72 -26.26 -21.00 27.61
C LEU A 72 -27.42 -20.01 27.37
N VAL A 73 -27.54 -18.96 28.20
CA VAL A 73 -28.55 -17.89 27.98
C VAL A 73 -28.27 -17.13 26.69
N PHE A 74 -27.01 -16.74 26.43
CA PHE A 74 -26.63 -16.05 25.20
C PHE A 74 -26.97 -16.90 23.96
N THR A 75 -26.60 -18.19 23.94
CA THR A 75 -26.93 -19.10 22.83
C THR A 75 -28.43 -19.29 22.67
N VAL A 76 -29.19 -19.44 23.76
CA VAL A 76 -30.66 -19.55 23.70
C VAL A 76 -31.32 -18.30 23.10
N LEU A 77 -30.84 -17.10 23.45
CA LEU A 77 -31.37 -15.85 22.88
C LEU A 77 -31.02 -15.69 21.40
N ARG A 78 -29.82 -16.12 20.99
CA ARG A 78 -29.36 -16.15 19.59
C ARG A 78 -30.17 -17.15 18.76
N ASP A 79 -30.26 -18.39 19.22
CA ASP A 79 -30.86 -19.50 18.47
C ASP A 79 -32.38 -19.36 18.36
N ALA A 80 -33.02 -18.64 19.30
CA ALA A 80 -34.43 -18.26 19.20
C ALA A 80 -34.75 -17.45 17.93
N ILE A 81 -33.84 -16.57 17.48
CA ILE A 81 -34.04 -15.73 16.30
C ILE A 81 -34.06 -16.58 15.03
N GLU A 82 -33.23 -17.63 14.97
CA GLU A 82 -33.21 -18.55 13.82
C GLU A 82 -34.49 -19.39 13.74
N ILE A 83 -35.08 -19.76 14.88
CA ILE A 83 -36.39 -20.42 14.91
C ILE A 83 -37.52 -19.44 14.55
N GLU A 84 -37.46 -18.18 15.00
CA GLU A 84 -38.40 -17.13 14.59
C GLU A 84 -38.36 -16.89 13.06
N ARG A 85 -37.18 -16.96 12.43
CA ARG A 85 -37.06 -16.95 10.95
C ARG A 85 -37.77 -18.15 10.30
N LEU A 86 -37.59 -19.37 10.83
CA LEU A 86 -38.31 -20.56 10.33
C LEU A 86 -39.83 -20.45 10.53
N MET A 87 -40.29 -19.81 11.61
CA MET A 87 -41.72 -19.56 11.86
C MET A 87 -42.36 -18.64 10.81
N CYS A 88 -41.57 -17.76 10.18
CA CYS A 88 -42.01 -16.86 9.11
C CYS A 88 -42.13 -17.53 7.73
N ILE A 89 -41.67 -18.78 7.53
CA ILE A 89 -41.73 -19.46 6.22
C ILE A 89 -43.16 -19.60 5.71
N THR A 90 -44.08 -20.07 6.55
CA THR A 90 -45.53 -20.09 6.29
C THR A 90 -46.30 -20.08 7.62
N PRO A 91 -47.60 -19.68 7.64
CA PRO A 91 -48.40 -19.71 8.87
C PRO A 91 -48.51 -21.10 9.53
N SER A 92 -48.48 -22.19 8.75
CA SER A 92 -48.48 -23.55 9.30
C SER A 92 -47.16 -23.92 9.97
N TRP A 93 -46.02 -23.38 9.51
CA TRP A 93 -44.74 -23.50 10.20
C TRP A 93 -44.75 -22.76 11.54
N GLY A 94 -45.21 -21.51 11.57
CA GLY A 94 -45.40 -20.75 12.81
C GLY A 94 -46.21 -21.53 13.85
N VAL A 95 -47.41 -21.99 13.49
CA VAL A 95 -48.30 -22.76 14.39
C VAL A 95 -47.69 -24.11 14.83
N ALA A 96 -46.93 -24.78 13.97
CA ALA A 96 -46.23 -26.02 14.31
C ALA A 96 -45.09 -25.80 15.32
N LEU A 97 -44.36 -24.70 15.16
CA LEU A 97 -43.15 -24.37 15.92
C LEU A 97 -43.39 -23.57 17.19
N GLU A 98 -44.56 -22.94 17.37
CA GLU A 98 -44.96 -22.37 18.68
C GLU A 98 -44.87 -23.41 19.83
N LYS A 99 -44.95 -24.70 19.50
CA LYS A 99 -44.90 -25.86 20.39
C LYS A 99 -43.60 -26.68 20.26
N HIS A 100 -42.54 -26.12 19.67
CA HIS A 100 -41.23 -26.79 19.60
C HIS A 100 -40.58 -26.88 20.99
N LEU A 101 -39.90 -28.01 21.28
CA LEU A 101 -39.34 -28.28 22.62
C LEU A 101 -38.27 -27.28 23.06
N PHE A 102 -37.56 -26.67 22.10
CA PHE A 102 -36.61 -25.58 22.36
C PHE A 102 -37.20 -24.50 23.27
N TRP A 103 -38.46 -24.10 23.07
CA TRP A 103 -39.05 -23.00 23.84
C TRP A 103 -39.23 -23.34 25.32
N HIS A 104 -39.44 -24.61 25.68
CA HIS A 104 -39.46 -25.03 27.08
C HIS A 104 -38.07 -24.90 27.72
N GLN A 105 -37.03 -25.34 27.02
CA GLN A 105 -35.64 -25.14 27.44
C GLN A 105 -35.33 -23.65 27.56
N ALA A 106 -35.71 -22.84 26.57
CA ALA A 106 -35.47 -21.40 26.55
C ALA A 106 -36.13 -20.66 27.72
N CYS A 107 -37.39 -20.98 28.06
CA CYS A 107 -38.02 -20.48 29.28
C CYS A 107 -37.25 -20.89 30.54
N SER A 108 -36.87 -22.16 30.68
CA SER A 108 -36.14 -22.65 31.87
C SER A 108 -34.72 -22.08 32.01
N VAL A 109 -34.09 -21.66 30.92
CA VAL A 109 -32.77 -21.01 30.91
C VAL A 109 -32.88 -19.52 31.24
N ILE A 110 -33.92 -18.83 30.75
CA ILE A 110 -34.12 -17.39 31.02
C ILE A 110 -34.70 -17.13 32.42
N ASP A 111 -35.52 -18.03 32.96
CA ASP A 111 -36.11 -17.94 34.29
C ASP A 111 -36.08 -19.31 35.00
N PRO A 112 -34.90 -19.75 35.50
CA PRO A 112 -34.74 -21.05 36.16
C PRO A 112 -35.48 -21.14 37.50
N GLN A 113 -35.97 -20.02 38.05
CA GLN A 113 -36.80 -19.98 39.27
C GLN A 113 -38.30 -19.98 38.98
N GLY A 114 -38.72 -19.80 37.72
CA GLY A 114 -40.14 -19.73 37.33
C GLY A 114 -40.89 -18.51 37.87
N LYS A 115 -40.19 -17.42 38.20
CA LYS A 115 -40.77 -16.17 38.73
C LYS A 115 -41.84 -15.56 37.81
N LEU A 116 -41.69 -15.74 36.50
CA LEU A 116 -42.58 -15.27 35.43
C LEU A 116 -43.50 -16.38 34.88
N ALA A 117 -43.58 -17.56 35.51
CA ALA A 117 -44.40 -18.67 35.03
C ALA A 117 -45.91 -18.32 34.95
N ASN A 118 -46.35 -17.30 35.69
CA ASN A 118 -47.69 -16.71 35.56
C ASN A 118 -47.95 -16.11 34.16
N LEU A 119 -46.92 -15.60 33.47
CA LEU A 119 -47.01 -15.12 32.08
C LEU A 119 -47.23 -16.25 31.06
N GLY A 120 -47.15 -17.51 31.51
CA GLY A 120 -47.51 -18.71 30.75
C GLY A 120 -49.02 -19.01 30.74
N VAL A 121 -49.84 -18.26 31.48
CA VAL A 121 -51.29 -18.49 31.61
C VAL A 121 -52.07 -17.18 31.50
N HIS A 122 -53.05 -17.12 30.60
CA HIS A 122 -54.06 -16.07 30.59
C HIS A 122 -55.33 -16.55 31.30
N GLN A 123 -55.85 -15.75 32.22
CA GLN A 123 -57.23 -15.87 32.67
C GLN A 123 -58.12 -15.10 31.70
N ALA A 124 -59.08 -15.76 31.06
CA ALA A 124 -60.08 -15.06 30.25
C ALA A 124 -60.98 -14.23 31.17
N GLN A 125 -61.15 -12.93 30.88
CA GLN A 125 -62.14 -12.12 31.59
C GLN A 125 -63.55 -12.66 31.31
N LEU A 126 -64.39 -12.67 32.35
CA LEU A 126 -65.74 -13.20 32.28
C LEU A 126 -66.60 -12.31 31.38
N SER A 127 -67.07 -12.84 30.26
CA SER A 127 -68.26 -12.29 29.60
C SER A 127 -69.45 -12.41 30.55
N ALA A 128 -70.27 -11.36 30.64
CA ALA A 128 -71.37 -11.26 31.59
C ALA A 128 -72.32 -12.47 31.47
N GLY A 129 -72.40 -13.28 32.54
CA GLY A 129 -73.27 -14.47 32.61
C GLY A 129 -72.54 -15.80 32.89
N SER A 130 -71.20 -15.88 32.77
CA SER A 130 -70.44 -17.08 33.15
C SER A 130 -69.73 -16.92 34.50
N ALA A 131 -69.83 -17.95 35.36
CA ALA A 131 -69.21 -17.98 36.69
C ALA A 131 -67.86 -18.74 36.75
N ALA A 132 -67.39 -19.30 35.64
CA ALA A 132 -66.17 -20.10 35.56
C ALA A 132 -65.03 -19.34 34.84
N THR A 133 -63.97 -19.00 35.57
CA THR A 133 -62.75 -18.41 35.01
C THR A 133 -61.90 -19.46 34.30
N MET A 134 -61.94 -19.48 32.96
CA MET A 134 -61.11 -20.40 32.18
C MET A 134 -59.65 -19.92 32.11
N THR A 135 -58.72 -20.72 32.61
CA THR A 135 -57.27 -20.53 32.47
C THR A 135 -56.78 -21.11 31.15
N VAL A 136 -56.41 -20.26 30.21
CA VAL A 136 -55.81 -20.65 28.92
C VAL A 136 -54.29 -20.60 29.05
N ARG A 137 -53.62 -21.76 28.97
CA ARG A 137 -52.16 -21.81 28.85
C ARG A 137 -51.75 -21.28 27.48
N VAL A 138 -50.81 -20.36 27.42
CA VAL A 138 -50.21 -19.94 26.14
C VAL A 138 -49.24 -21.01 25.63
N THR A 139 -48.90 -20.93 24.35
CA THR A 139 -47.86 -21.79 23.79
C THR A 139 -46.47 -21.42 24.32
N PRO A 140 -45.53 -22.38 24.40
CA PRO A 140 -44.17 -22.14 24.89
C PRO A 140 -43.46 -20.94 24.24
N TYR A 141 -43.59 -20.78 22.91
CA TYR A 141 -43.08 -19.61 22.20
C TYR A 141 -43.64 -18.28 22.75
N ARG A 142 -44.96 -18.20 22.97
CA ARG A 142 -45.61 -16.98 23.48
C ARG A 142 -45.20 -16.71 24.93
N HIS A 143 -44.99 -17.76 25.73
CA HIS A 143 -44.45 -17.60 27.07
C HIS A 143 -43.01 -17.03 27.04
N PHE A 144 -42.15 -17.56 26.17
CA PHE A 144 -40.80 -17.05 25.92
C PHE A 144 -40.83 -15.58 25.48
N ARG A 145 -41.66 -15.22 24.47
CA ARG A 145 -41.83 -13.82 24.04
C ARG A 145 -42.34 -12.92 25.15
N ASN A 146 -43.30 -13.36 25.97
CA ASN A 146 -43.78 -12.58 27.12
C ASN A 146 -42.65 -12.32 28.13
N MET A 147 -41.76 -13.30 28.36
CA MET A 147 -40.60 -13.16 29.23
C MET A 147 -39.55 -12.21 28.64
N THR A 148 -39.11 -12.41 27.40
CA THR A 148 -38.09 -11.56 26.76
C THR A 148 -38.57 -10.13 26.54
N ASN A 149 -39.85 -9.94 26.20
CA ASN A 149 -40.48 -8.62 26.06
C ASN A 149 -40.64 -7.85 27.40
N CYS A 150 -40.24 -8.41 28.55
CA CYS A 150 -40.19 -7.69 29.83
C CYS A 150 -38.91 -7.91 30.66
N SER A 151 -37.95 -8.71 30.17
CA SER A 151 -36.75 -9.11 30.93
C SER A 151 -35.47 -8.54 30.34
N CYS A 152 -34.58 -8.04 31.20
CA CYS A 152 -33.35 -7.39 30.74
C CYS A 152 -32.34 -8.44 30.26
N CYS A 153 -32.04 -8.46 28.97
CA CYS A 153 -31.16 -9.47 28.38
C CYS A 153 -29.77 -9.47 29.02
N VAL A 154 -29.22 -8.29 29.32
CA VAL A 154 -27.93 -8.12 30.02
C VAL A 154 -27.98 -8.77 31.42
N CYS A 155 -28.97 -8.44 32.26
CA CYS A 155 -29.16 -9.14 33.55
C CYS A 155 -29.27 -10.66 33.40
N ARG A 156 -30.04 -11.14 32.40
CA ARG A 156 -30.30 -12.58 32.24
C ARG A 156 -29.08 -13.35 31.76
N ILE A 157 -28.21 -12.72 30.97
CA ILE A 157 -26.95 -13.32 30.51
C ILE A 157 -25.91 -13.28 31.64
N ASN A 158 -25.64 -12.13 32.26
CA ASN A 158 -24.57 -12.00 33.25
C ASN A 158 -24.90 -12.69 34.58
N ASP A 159 -26.17 -12.70 34.99
CA ASP A 159 -26.64 -13.46 36.16
C ASP A 159 -27.95 -14.20 35.87
N PRO A 160 -27.86 -15.39 35.25
CA PRO A 160 -29.02 -16.25 35.01
C PRO A 160 -29.69 -16.72 36.31
N THR A 161 -28.96 -16.74 37.42
CA THR A 161 -29.39 -17.41 38.66
C THR A 161 -30.23 -16.53 39.57
N ARG A 162 -29.90 -15.23 39.67
CA ARG A 162 -30.70 -14.26 40.44
C ARG A 162 -31.96 -13.84 39.67
N ILE A 163 -32.89 -13.24 40.40
CA ILE A 163 -34.17 -12.74 39.87
C ILE A 163 -34.10 -11.32 39.28
N THR A 164 -32.89 -10.78 39.14
CA THR A 164 -32.60 -9.42 38.65
C THR A 164 -32.94 -9.31 37.15
N GLY A 165 -33.47 -8.16 36.74
CA GLY A 165 -33.87 -7.89 35.35
C GLY A 165 -35.18 -8.53 34.89
N LEU A 166 -35.70 -9.56 35.58
CA LEU A 166 -36.96 -10.23 35.25
C LEU A 166 -38.17 -9.31 35.54
N GLY A 167 -38.90 -8.94 34.49
CA GLY A 167 -40.08 -8.07 34.55
C GLY A 167 -39.78 -6.57 34.66
N THR A 168 -38.51 -6.14 34.54
CA THR A 168 -38.09 -4.73 34.73
C THR A 168 -37.52 -4.06 33.48
N ALA A 169 -37.48 -4.74 32.33
CA ALA A 169 -36.97 -4.16 31.09
C ALA A 169 -37.99 -3.19 30.45
N LYS A 170 -37.47 -2.09 29.89
CA LYS A 170 -38.28 -0.98 29.36
C LYS A 170 -37.70 -0.30 28.12
N ARG A 171 -36.39 -0.43 27.87
CA ARG A 171 -35.69 0.26 26.77
C ARG A 171 -35.23 -0.76 25.73
N PRO A 172 -35.55 -0.60 24.43
CA PRO A 172 -34.86 -1.33 23.39
C PRO A 172 -33.42 -0.81 23.23
N THR A 173 -32.49 -1.68 22.86
CA THR A 173 -31.10 -1.32 22.53
C THR A 173 -30.56 -2.29 21.48
N GLY A 174 -29.74 -1.77 20.57
CA GLY A 174 -29.11 -2.55 19.51
C GLY A 174 -28.08 -3.55 20.05
N ASN A 175 -28.02 -4.74 19.46
CA ASN A 175 -26.94 -5.70 19.61
C ASN A 175 -26.66 -6.35 18.26
N MET A 176 -25.37 -6.58 17.97
CA MET A 176 -24.89 -7.09 16.68
C MET A 176 -25.55 -8.41 16.22
N TYR A 177 -25.92 -9.29 17.16
CA TYR A 177 -26.44 -10.63 16.88
C TYR A 177 -27.91 -10.79 17.25
N LEU A 178 -28.32 -10.17 18.36
CA LEU A 178 -29.67 -10.26 18.93
C LEU A 178 -30.62 -9.15 18.43
N GLN A 179 -30.16 -8.33 17.48
CA GLN A 179 -30.88 -7.21 16.87
C GLN A 179 -31.33 -6.16 17.88
N ASN A 180 -32.55 -6.27 18.42
CA ASN A 180 -33.11 -5.35 19.42
C ASN A 180 -33.39 -6.11 20.72
N ILE A 181 -32.48 -5.99 21.68
CA ILE A 181 -32.68 -6.50 23.04
C ILE A 181 -33.45 -5.49 23.89
N LEU A 182 -34.12 -5.96 24.94
CA LEU A 182 -34.64 -5.08 25.99
C LEU A 182 -33.69 -5.03 27.18
N VAL A 183 -33.49 -3.82 27.72
CA VAL A 183 -32.70 -3.57 28.93
C VAL A 183 -33.52 -2.86 30.01
N CYS A 184 -33.08 -3.00 31.26
CA CYS A 184 -33.68 -2.34 32.42
C CYS A 184 -33.32 -0.84 32.47
N LYS A 185 -33.70 -0.18 33.57
CA LYS A 185 -33.29 1.21 33.86
C LYS A 185 -31.83 1.35 34.26
N ASP A 186 -31.26 0.29 34.85
CA ASP A 186 -29.93 0.29 35.46
C ASP A 186 -28.85 0.04 34.40
N HIS A 187 -29.05 -0.96 33.53
CA HIS A 187 -28.24 -1.15 32.32
C HIS A 187 -28.50 -0.06 31.28
N ARG A 188 -27.53 0.83 31.15
CA ARG A 188 -27.40 1.84 30.09
C ARG A 188 -26.37 1.39 29.05
N LYS A 189 -26.25 2.08 27.91
CA LYS A 189 -25.38 1.66 26.79
C LYS A 189 -23.89 1.62 27.16
N GLU A 190 -23.51 2.41 28.15
CA GLU A 190 -22.15 2.57 28.66
C GLU A 190 -21.75 1.36 29.53
N SER A 191 -22.74 0.69 30.15
CA SER A 191 -22.53 -0.29 31.24
C SER A 191 -22.37 -1.76 30.80
N PHE A 192 -22.46 -2.06 29.50
CA PHE A 192 -22.30 -3.42 28.98
C PHE A 192 -21.87 -3.39 27.52
N CYS A 193 -21.00 -4.31 27.10
CA CYS A 193 -20.55 -4.36 25.71
C CYS A 193 -21.70 -4.70 24.75
N GLY A 194 -21.96 -3.83 23.77
CA GLY A 194 -23.04 -4.02 22.79
C GLY A 194 -22.83 -5.17 21.81
N VAL A 195 -21.67 -5.83 21.80
CA VAL A 195 -21.38 -7.04 20.99
C VAL A 195 -21.72 -8.32 21.75
N CYS A 196 -21.04 -8.59 22.88
CA CYS A 196 -21.18 -9.84 23.65
C CYS A 196 -22.21 -9.78 24.79
N LEU A 197 -22.69 -8.59 25.15
CA LEU A 197 -23.59 -8.31 26.28
C LEU A 197 -23.01 -8.61 27.67
N ARG A 198 -21.69 -8.71 27.79
CA ARG A 198 -21.01 -8.79 29.09
C ARG A 198 -21.07 -7.43 29.80
N GLU A 199 -21.50 -7.44 31.04
CA GLU A 199 -21.70 -6.29 31.92
C GLU A 199 -20.37 -5.80 32.48
N ALA A 200 -20.16 -4.47 32.49
CA ALA A 200 -19.03 -3.88 33.19
C ALA A 200 -19.31 -3.85 34.70
N PRO A 201 -18.33 -4.19 35.56
CA PRO A 201 -18.50 -3.98 37.00
C PRO A 201 -18.69 -2.49 37.29
N PRO A 202 -19.43 -2.11 38.35
CA PRO A 202 -19.44 -0.74 38.85
C PRO A 202 -18.01 -0.29 39.23
N MET A 203 -17.65 0.93 38.87
CA MET A 203 -16.29 1.50 39.07
C MET A 203 -15.83 1.55 40.54
N GLU A 204 -16.73 1.31 41.50
CA GLU A 204 -16.39 1.19 42.92
C GLU A 204 -15.60 -0.09 43.26
N HIS A 205 -15.43 -1.02 42.30
CA HIS A 205 -14.81 -2.35 42.48
C HIS A 205 -13.76 -2.70 41.40
N GLU A 206 -12.85 -1.78 41.08
CA GLU A 206 -11.79 -1.98 40.06
C GLU A 206 -10.68 -2.99 40.44
N SER A 207 -10.67 -3.53 41.67
CA SER A 207 -9.61 -4.44 42.16
C SER A 207 -9.59 -5.83 41.52
N ASP A 208 -10.63 -6.20 40.75
CA ASP A 208 -10.71 -7.52 40.13
C ASP A 208 -10.00 -7.53 38.75
N PHE A 209 -8.90 -8.30 38.68
CA PHE A 209 -8.01 -8.53 37.52
C PHE A 209 -8.67 -9.08 36.22
N ASN A 210 -10.00 -9.04 36.11
CA ASN A 210 -10.79 -9.45 34.94
C ASN A 210 -11.91 -8.43 34.63
N ALA A 211 -11.62 -7.14 34.85
CA ALA A 211 -12.45 -6.04 34.40
C ALA A 211 -12.80 -6.19 32.91
N VAL A 212 -14.05 -5.88 32.56
CA VAL A 212 -14.58 -6.10 31.20
C VAL A 212 -14.13 -4.98 30.25
N CYS A 213 -13.66 -3.85 30.79
CA CYS A 213 -13.18 -2.68 30.05
C CYS A 213 -14.13 -2.29 28.91
N CYS A 214 -15.39 -2.03 29.30
CA CYS A 214 -16.38 -1.42 28.41
C CYS A 214 -16.06 0.07 28.26
N VAL A 215 -15.76 0.47 27.03
CA VAL A 215 -15.38 1.82 26.60
C VAL A 215 -16.20 2.16 25.35
N GLU A 216 -16.24 3.43 24.96
CA GLU A 216 -16.95 3.89 23.76
C GLU A 216 -16.39 3.21 22.48
N ASN A 217 -17.14 3.26 21.37
CA ASN A 217 -16.83 2.49 20.17
C ASN A 217 -16.60 3.40 18.96
N ASP A 218 -15.32 3.69 18.67
CA ASP A 218 -14.90 4.44 17.49
C ASP A 218 -15.05 3.64 16.19
N ASP A 219 -14.82 2.32 16.22
CA ASP A 219 -14.96 1.43 15.06
C ASP A 219 -16.44 1.20 14.67
N VAL A 220 -17.03 2.20 14.03
CA VAL A 220 -18.40 2.20 13.50
C VAL A 220 -18.56 1.33 12.25
N ASP A 221 -17.47 0.96 11.56
CA ASP A 221 -17.49 0.14 10.36
C ASP A 221 -17.55 -1.37 10.70
N THR A 222 -16.81 -1.82 11.71
CA THR A 222 -16.90 -3.18 12.24
C THR A 222 -18.17 -3.37 13.08
N TRP A 223 -18.57 -2.38 13.88
CA TRP A 223 -19.69 -2.48 14.82
C TRP A 223 -20.74 -1.36 14.67
N PRO A 224 -21.40 -1.23 13.50
CA PRO A 224 -22.35 -0.15 13.24
C PRO A 224 -23.52 -0.12 14.23
N GLY A 225 -23.68 1.03 14.90
CA GLY A 225 -24.75 1.26 15.88
C GLY A 225 -24.52 0.64 17.26
N ILE A 226 -23.35 0.01 17.49
CA ILE A 226 -22.87 -0.33 18.82
C ILE A 226 -22.29 0.93 19.47
N PHE A 227 -22.51 1.08 20.78
CA PHE A 227 -22.03 2.24 21.53
C PHE A 227 -20.82 1.93 22.42
N THR A 228 -20.66 0.68 22.86
CA THR A 228 -19.48 0.24 23.62
C THR A 228 -19.02 -1.15 23.21
N THR A 229 -17.70 -1.36 23.22
CA THR A 229 -17.06 -2.67 23.12
C THR A 229 -16.30 -3.02 24.39
N CYS A 230 -16.04 -4.31 24.61
CA CYS A 230 -15.15 -4.80 25.66
C CYS A 230 -13.81 -5.25 25.08
N ARG A 231 -12.75 -5.23 25.91
CA ARG A 231 -11.40 -5.69 25.59
C ARG A 231 -11.39 -7.01 24.82
N THR A 232 -12.06 -8.05 25.34
CA THR A 232 -12.11 -9.38 24.71
C THR A 232 -12.75 -9.37 23.32
N CYS A 233 -13.73 -8.50 23.06
CA CYS A 233 -14.32 -8.38 21.73
C CYS A 233 -13.40 -7.64 20.76
N ARG A 234 -12.65 -6.62 21.22
CA ARG A 234 -11.67 -5.92 20.38
C ARG A 234 -10.51 -6.84 19.99
N GLU A 235 -9.92 -7.52 20.97
CA GLU A 235 -8.92 -8.58 20.77
C GLU A 235 -9.41 -9.68 19.80
N GLU A 236 -10.62 -10.22 20.04
CA GLU A 236 -11.20 -11.29 19.21
C GLU A 236 -11.42 -10.85 17.75
N TRP A 237 -11.91 -9.62 17.53
CA TRP A 237 -12.22 -9.15 16.18
C TRP A 237 -11.01 -8.65 15.40
N LEU A 238 -10.05 -8.01 16.05
CA LEU A 238 -8.74 -7.69 15.46
C LEU A 238 -8.08 -8.98 14.98
N TRP A 239 -8.01 -10.01 15.84
CA TRP A 239 -7.42 -11.30 15.46
C TRP A 239 -8.18 -11.97 14.32
N ARG A 240 -9.53 -11.93 14.34
CA ARG A 240 -10.34 -12.48 13.25
C ARG A 240 -10.08 -11.81 11.91
N ARG A 241 -9.96 -10.47 11.88
CA ARG A 241 -9.68 -9.70 10.65
C ARG A 241 -8.39 -10.21 9.98
N VAL A 242 -7.32 -10.34 10.76
CA VAL A 242 -5.99 -10.70 10.24
C VAL A 242 -5.74 -12.21 10.15
N SER A 243 -6.57 -13.04 10.80
CA SER A 243 -6.34 -14.49 10.94
C SER A 243 -6.05 -15.24 9.63
N SER A 244 -6.60 -14.74 8.52
CA SER A 244 -6.45 -15.26 7.15
C SER A 244 -5.24 -14.71 6.38
N ASN A 245 -4.72 -13.52 6.71
CA ASN A 245 -3.58 -12.90 6.03
C ASN A 245 -2.28 -13.16 6.81
N PRO A 246 -1.32 -13.95 6.28
CA PRO A 246 -0.09 -14.24 6.99
C PRO A 246 0.75 -12.98 7.29
N THR A 247 0.76 -11.99 6.39
CA THR A 247 1.58 -10.78 6.51
C THR A 247 1.07 -9.84 7.60
N GLU A 248 -0.25 -9.63 7.68
CA GLU A 248 -0.87 -8.80 8.74
C GLU A 248 -0.63 -9.40 10.13
N ARG A 249 -0.65 -10.74 10.26
CA ARG A 249 -0.30 -11.42 11.51
C ARG A 249 1.18 -11.29 11.86
N GLU A 250 2.07 -11.27 10.88
CA GLU A 250 3.50 -11.05 11.11
C GLU A 250 3.75 -9.61 11.60
N ALA A 251 3.11 -8.63 10.95
CA ALA A 251 3.17 -7.22 11.30
C ALA A 251 2.67 -6.91 12.73
N LEU A 252 1.56 -7.55 13.13
CA LEU A 252 0.98 -7.39 14.48
C LEU A 252 1.65 -8.25 15.57
N GLY A 253 2.75 -8.96 15.29
CA GLY A 253 3.40 -9.79 16.31
C GLY A 253 2.66 -11.09 16.68
N GLY A 254 1.83 -11.58 15.77
CA GLY A 254 1.07 -12.82 15.90
C GLY A 254 -0.03 -12.79 16.97
N ALA A 255 -0.47 -13.97 17.42
CA ALA A 255 -1.55 -14.12 18.39
C ALA A 255 -1.20 -13.66 19.84
N GLN A 256 -0.02 -13.08 20.03
CA GLN A 256 0.47 -12.51 21.29
C GLN A 256 0.64 -10.99 21.22
N TRP A 257 0.35 -10.36 20.07
CA TRP A 257 0.46 -8.91 19.85
C TRP A 257 1.88 -8.33 19.99
N ASN A 258 2.89 -9.20 20.03
CA ASN A 258 4.28 -8.85 20.33
C ASN A 258 5.01 -8.39 19.06
N SER A 259 4.65 -7.23 18.54
CA SER A 259 5.31 -6.66 17.37
C SER A 259 6.70 -6.12 17.74
N ALA A 260 7.66 -6.26 16.82
CA ALA A 260 9.01 -5.73 16.97
C ALA A 260 9.10 -4.20 16.72
N ASP A 261 7.95 -3.53 16.71
CA ASP A 261 7.78 -2.11 16.46
C ASP A 261 6.96 -1.47 17.60
N TRP A 262 7.42 -0.32 18.09
CA TRP A 262 6.89 0.33 19.29
C TRP A 262 5.52 0.98 19.04
N GLU A 263 5.38 1.73 17.94
CA GLU A 263 4.13 2.41 17.57
C GLU A 263 3.04 1.37 17.27
N THR A 264 3.42 0.25 16.65
CA THR A 264 2.53 -0.89 16.43
C THR A 264 2.05 -1.51 17.75
N ARG A 265 2.92 -1.73 18.74
CA ARG A 265 2.51 -2.19 20.09
C ARG A 265 1.51 -1.21 20.71
N GLN A 266 1.87 0.08 20.79
CA GLN A 266 1.05 1.12 21.41
C GLN A 266 -0.32 1.27 20.72
N THR A 267 -0.36 1.21 19.38
CA THR A 267 -1.61 1.30 18.61
C THR A 267 -2.54 0.11 18.86
N ILE A 268 -1.98 -1.11 19.02
CA ILE A 268 -2.76 -2.29 19.42
C ILE A 268 -3.30 -2.12 20.85
N GLU A 269 -2.51 -1.58 21.77
CA GLU A 269 -2.90 -1.39 23.17
C GLU A 269 -3.98 -0.31 23.34
N SER A 270 -3.82 0.88 22.73
CA SER A 270 -4.88 1.91 22.68
C SER A 270 -6.19 1.36 22.12
N PHE A 271 -6.13 0.60 21.01
CA PHE A 271 -7.34 -0.02 20.47
C PHE A 271 -7.91 -1.10 21.42
N ILE A 272 -7.12 -2.06 21.89
CA ILE A 272 -7.62 -3.18 22.71
C ILE A 272 -8.13 -2.71 24.08
N ASP A 273 -7.47 -1.76 24.73
CA ASP A 273 -7.81 -1.33 26.09
C ASP A 273 -8.68 -0.07 26.14
N LEU A 274 -8.31 1.00 25.43
CA LEU A 274 -9.06 2.27 25.44
C LEU A 274 -10.20 2.32 24.41
N GLY A 275 -10.14 1.50 23.35
CA GLY A 275 -11.16 1.42 22.30
C GLY A 275 -11.01 2.46 21.18
N GLU A 276 -9.87 3.16 21.15
CA GLU A 276 -9.57 4.26 20.24
C GLU A 276 -9.34 3.78 18.80
N GLY A 277 -9.98 4.45 17.83
CA GLY A 277 -9.83 4.16 16.40
C GLY A 277 -10.49 2.86 15.90
N ALA A 278 -10.24 2.50 14.63
CA ALA A 278 -10.81 1.30 14.01
C ALA A 278 -9.79 0.18 13.79
N ILE A 279 -10.28 -1.07 13.69
CA ILE A 279 -9.46 -2.26 13.39
C ILE A 279 -8.63 -2.07 12.12
N GLN A 280 -9.15 -1.34 11.13
CA GLN A 280 -8.43 -1.10 9.89
C GLN A 280 -7.24 -0.16 10.08
N ASP A 281 -7.33 0.82 10.99
CA ASP A 281 -6.25 1.77 11.25
C ASP A 281 -5.07 1.08 11.95
N VAL A 282 -5.36 0.24 12.96
CA VAL A 282 -4.37 -0.62 13.64
C VAL A 282 -3.61 -1.50 12.62
N ILE A 283 -4.33 -2.09 11.65
CA ILE A 283 -3.72 -2.91 10.61
C ILE A 283 -2.89 -2.07 9.64
N ASN A 284 -3.35 -0.87 9.27
CA ASN A 284 -2.62 0.02 8.36
C ASN A 284 -1.28 0.46 8.98
N VAL A 285 -1.28 0.90 10.24
CA VAL A 285 -0.06 1.27 10.99
C VAL A 285 0.91 0.09 11.06
N ALA A 286 0.43 -1.07 11.53
CA ALA A 286 1.26 -2.26 11.65
C ALA A 286 1.89 -2.68 10.31
N MET A 287 1.12 -2.64 9.22
CA MET A 287 1.60 -3.00 7.89
C MET A 287 2.65 -2.03 7.35
N ASP A 288 2.48 -0.71 7.53
CA ASP A 288 3.45 0.30 7.13
C ASP A 288 4.76 0.19 7.94
N LYS A 289 4.67 0.02 9.27
CA LYS A 289 5.83 -0.16 10.15
C LYS A 289 6.56 -1.47 9.87
N HIS A 290 5.85 -2.58 9.66
CA HIS A 290 6.44 -3.85 9.22
C HIS A 290 7.12 -3.72 7.85
N TRP A 291 6.51 -3.00 6.90
CA TRP A 291 7.16 -2.74 5.61
C TRP A 291 8.43 -1.93 5.78
N LEU A 292 8.40 -0.86 6.59
CA LEU A 292 9.56 -0.01 6.87
C LEU A 292 10.70 -0.82 7.48
N ARG A 293 10.46 -1.55 8.57
CA ARG A 293 11.48 -2.37 9.25
C ARG A 293 12.00 -3.54 8.42
N ARG A 294 11.21 -4.07 7.47
CA ARG A 294 11.62 -5.19 6.60
C ARG A 294 12.38 -4.76 5.35
N ASN A 295 12.06 -3.60 4.78
CA ASN A 295 12.59 -3.16 3.48
C ASN A 295 13.63 -2.04 3.60
N THR A 296 13.67 -1.33 4.71
CA THR A 296 14.62 -0.23 4.99
C THR A 296 15.44 -0.55 6.24
N LYS A 297 16.48 0.23 6.53
CA LYS A 297 17.31 0.10 7.74
C LYS A 297 16.71 0.84 8.96
N LEU A 298 15.39 1.05 9.00
CA LEU A 298 14.76 1.87 10.04
C LEU A 298 15.04 1.38 11.47
N GLY A 299 15.06 0.06 11.69
CA GLY A 299 15.41 -0.51 13.00
C GLY A 299 16.80 -0.11 13.45
N ASP A 300 17.82 -0.48 12.67
CA ASP A 300 19.23 -0.20 12.94
C ASP A 300 19.51 1.30 13.08
N MET A 301 18.89 2.12 12.22
CA MET A 301 19.05 3.58 12.25
C MET A 301 18.38 4.23 13.46
N LEU A 302 17.24 3.73 13.91
CA LEU A 302 16.56 4.21 15.12
C LEU A 302 17.32 3.83 16.39
N GLU A 303 17.83 2.60 16.47
CA GLU A 303 18.70 2.14 17.56
C GLU A 303 19.98 2.99 17.65
N GLN A 304 20.64 3.27 16.52
CA GLN A 304 21.81 4.14 16.46
C GLN A 304 21.48 5.60 16.83
N ALA A 305 20.31 6.11 16.41
CA ALA A 305 19.88 7.47 16.75
C ALA A 305 19.58 7.61 18.25
N MET A 306 18.88 6.65 18.87
CA MET A 306 18.65 6.62 20.31
C MET A 306 19.97 6.53 21.10
N ALA A 307 20.89 5.64 20.70
CA ALA A 307 22.20 5.55 21.31
C ALA A 307 22.96 6.89 21.23
N SER A 308 22.92 7.56 20.07
CA SER A 308 23.53 8.89 19.88
C SER A 308 22.89 9.96 20.78
N ALA A 309 21.57 9.99 20.91
CA ALA A 309 20.86 10.93 21.77
C ALA A 309 21.22 10.75 23.25
N ARG A 310 21.30 9.49 23.72
CA ARG A 310 21.75 9.16 25.09
C ARG A 310 23.19 9.61 25.35
N TYR A 311 24.11 9.45 24.39
CA TYR A 311 25.47 9.97 24.51
C TYR A 311 25.51 11.50 24.60
N GLN A 312 24.70 12.22 23.83
CA GLN A 312 24.61 13.69 23.86
C GLN A 312 24.03 14.19 25.19
N ASN A 313 22.92 13.63 25.66
CA ASN A 313 22.32 13.99 26.95
C ASN A 313 23.30 13.78 28.12
N ARG A 314 24.11 12.71 28.09
CA ARG A 314 25.14 12.43 29.09
C ARG A 314 26.31 13.43 29.06
N GLU A 315 26.63 14.01 27.91
CA GLU A 315 27.65 15.06 27.80
C GLU A 315 27.12 16.41 28.32
N GLU A 316 25.86 16.75 28.06
CA GLU A 316 25.25 18.01 28.52
C GLU A 316 24.87 18.03 30.01
N THR A 317 24.37 16.92 30.57
CA THR A 317 24.01 16.82 32.01
C THR A 317 25.20 16.57 32.92
N GLY A 318 26.31 16.06 32.37
CA GLY A 318 27.51 15.71 33.12
C GLY A 318 27.40 14.40 33.91
N TYR A 319 28.46 14.07 34.64
CA TYR A 319 28.55 12.83 35.43
C TYR A 319 27.73 12.92 36.73
N LEU A 320 26.40 12.77 36.60
CA LEU A 320 25.56 12.23 37.68
C LEU A 320 25.95 10.76 37.94
N SER A 321 25.61 10.24 39.12
CA SER A 321 26.12 8.95 39.60
C SER A 321 25.56 7.74 38.84
N GLU A 322 26.37 6.68 38.71
CA GLU A 322 25.94 5.40 38.10
C GLU A 322 24.67 4.80 38.76
N ASP A 323 24.40 5.12 40.04
CA ASP A 323 23.20 4.69 40.77
C ASP A 323 21.89 5.39 40.34
N GLU A 324 21.93 6.47 39.54
CA GLU A 324 20.72 7.12 38.97
C GLU A 324 20.47 6.73 37.49
N LEU A 325 21.28 5.83 36.92
CA LEU A 325 21.18 5.38 35.52
C LEU A 325 20.64 3.94 35.40
N SER A 326 19.93 3.44 36.41
CA SER A 326 19.36 2.08 36.43
C SER A 326 17.99 1.94 35.76
N ASP A 327 17.38 3.05 35.34
CA ASP A 327 16.00 3.09 34.87
C ASP A 327 15.92 2.62 33.41
N ALA A 328 15.97 1.29 33.25
CA ALA A 328 15.70 0.61 31.99
C ALA A 328 14.30 0.93 31.40
N ASP A 329 13.42 1.51 32.21
CA ASP A 329 12.10 2.02 31.80
C ASP A 329 12.23 3.25 30.85
N GLU A 330 13.35 3.98 30.82
CA GLU A 330 13.62 5.00 29.78
C GLU A 330 13.96 4.40 28.40
N GLU A 331 14.25 3.10 28.29
CA GLU A 331 14.68 2.51 27.01
C GLU A 331 13.54 2.30 26.01
N ASP A 332 12.29 2.25 26.49
CA ASP A 332 11.08 1.93 25.71
C ASP A 332 10.09 3.13 25.65
N ASP A 333 10.52 4.35 26.03
CA ASP A 333 9.67 5.56 26.06
C ASP A 333 9.08 5.90 24.68
N PRO A 334 7.75 5.84 24.50
CA PRO A 334 7.10 6.16 23.23
C PRO A 334 7.26 7.63 22.79
N GLU A 335 7.44 8.59 23.71
CA GLU A 335 7.59 10.00 23.32
C GLU A 335 8.97 10.26 22.72
N LEU A 336 10.05 9.81 23.37
CA LEU A 336 11.41 9.85 22.84
C LEU A 336 11.56 9.02 21.54
N LEU A 337 10.93 7.85 21.45
CA LEU A 337 10.91 7.03 20.23
C LEU A 337 10.24 7.76 19.06
N SER A 338 9.06 8.34 19.28
CA SER A 338 8.32 9.14 18.30
C SER A 338 9.11 10.35 17.83
N MET A 339 9.66 11.13 18.78
CA MET A 339 10.51 12.28 18.48
C MET A 339 11.75 11.88 17.67
N THR A 340 12.39 10.75 17.98
CA THR A 340 13.58 10.28 17.26
C THR A 340 13.24 9.80 15.85
N GLU A 341 12.15 9.03 15.68
CA GLU A 341 11.77 8.47 14.37
C GLU A 341 11.33 9.56 13.38
N GLU A 342 10.41 10.43 13.79
CA GLU A 342 9.80 11.43 12.90
C GLU A 342 10.52 12.79 12.95
N SER A 343 10.67 13.38 14.14
CA SER A 343 11.29 14.72 14.28
C SER A 343 12.81 14.70 14.10
N GLY A 344 13.47 13.59 14.45
CA GLY A 344 14.86 13.31 14.10
C GLY A 344 15.07 12.95 12.63
N GLY A 345 14.01 12.76 11.86
CA GLY A 345 14.06 12.46 10.43
C GLY A 345 14.62 11.09 10.07
N VAL A 346 14.72 10.16 11.03
CA VAL A 346 15.29 8.82 10.83
C VAL A 346 14.48 8.01 9.81
N ARG A 347 13.14 8.13 9.85
CA ARG A 347 12.23 7.57 8.82
C ARG A 347 12.54 8.08 7.41
N ASP A 348 12.82 9.37 7.29
CA ASP A 348 13.14 10.04 6.03
C ASP A 348 14.54 9.65 5.50
N LEU A 349 15.50 9.41 6.40
CA LEU A 349 16.82 8.87 6.08
C LEU A 349 16.74 7.40 5.62
N ALA A 350 15.95 6.56 6.29
CA ALA A 350 15.76 5.15 5.95
C ALA A 350 15.08 4.99 4.58
N LEU A 351 14.05 5.80 4.28
CA LEU A 351 13.43 5.87 2.95
C LEU A 351 14.39 6.41 1.88
N CYS A 352 15.25 7.37 2.23
CA CYS A 352 16.31 7.86 1.35
C CYS A 352 17.35 6.78 1.01
N ASP A 353 17.82 6.00 1.99
CA ASP A 353 18.77 4.89 1.75
C ASP A 353 18.12 3.80 0.88
N TRP A 354 16.89 3.38 1.20
CA TRP A 354 16.13 2.43 0.39
C TRP A 354 15.99 2.88 -1.07
N ALA A 355 15.54 4.12 -1.30
CA ALA A 355 15.35 4.65 -2.64
C ALA A 355 16.68 4.79 -3.40
N ARG A 356 17.73 5.27 -2.72
CA ARG A 356 19.10 5.35 -3.24
C ARG A 356 19.58 3.98 -3.72
N ASN A 357 19.45 2.95 -2.88
CA ASN A 357 19.97 1.62 -3.18
C ASN A 357 19.25 0.98 -4.38
N ARG A 358 17.95 1.25 -4.59
CA ARG A 358 17.21 0.84 -5.80
C ARG A 358 17.75 1.52 -7.07
N ILE A 359 18.07 2.81 -7.01
CA ILE A 359 18.59 3.58 -8.15
C ILE A 359 20.03 3.16 -8.47
N LEU A 360 20.86 2.93 -7.45
CA LEU A 360 22.23 2.44 -7.62
C LEU A 360 22.26 1.03 -8.23
N ASP A 361 21.32 0.17 -7.86
CA ASP A 361 21.14 -1.17 -8.45
C ASP A 361 20.60 -1.14 -9.89
N GLY A 362 20.32 0.04 -10.46
CA GLY A 362 19.76 0.20 -11.80
C GLY A 362 18.26 -0.05 -11.91
N PHE A 363 17.54 -0.18 -10.78
CA PHE A 363 16.08 -0.29 -10.79
C PHE A 363 15.43 1.10 -10.77
N TRP A 364 15.41 1.77 -11.92
CA TRP A 364 14.88 3.13 -12.07
C TRP A 364 13.35 3.18 -12.29
N THR A 365 12.60 2.19 -11.79
CA THR A 365 11.13 2.24 -11.74
C THR A 365 10.66 2.76 -10.38
N SER A 366 9.81 3.79 -10.42
CA SER A 366 9.37 4.54 -9.24
C SER A 366 8.38 3.77 -8.35
N PRO A 367 8.30 4.08 -7.04
CA PRO A 367 7.32 3.47 -6.14
C PRO A 367 5.87 3.76 -6.56
N ALA A 368 5.59 4.97 -7.05
CA ALA A 368 4.27 5.37 -7.54
C ALA A 368 3.82 4.53 -8.75
N ASP A 369 4.73 4.21 -9.68
CA ASP A 369 4.38 3.33 -10.80
C ASP A 369 4.03 1.91 -10.34
N HIS A 370 4.72 1.38 -9.32
CA HIS A 370 4.38 0.08 -8.73
C HIS A 370 3.00 0.11 -8.06
N TRP A 371 2.71 1.16 -7.29
CA TRP A 371 1.44 1.36 -6.58
C TRP A 371 0.24 1.48 -7.54
N TYR A 372 0.35 2.29 -8.60
CA TYR A 372 -0.69 2.41 -9.62
C TYR A 372 -0.69 1.27 -10.66
N HIS A 373 0.21 0.28 -10.50
CA HIS A 373 0.45 -0.83 -11.44
C HIS A 373 0.77 -0.37 -12.88
N ASN A 374 1.34 0.83 -13.02
CA ASN A 374 1.82 1.37 -14.28
C ASN A 374 2.94 0.49 -14.83
N SER A 375 2.70 -0.12 -15.99
CA SER A 375 3.65 -0.96 -16.70
C SER A 375 3.48 -0.75 -18.21
N VAL A 376 4.54 -0.95 -18.99
CA VAL A 376 4.46 -0.87 -20.45
C VAL A 376 3.94 -2.22 -20.98
N PRO A 377 2.75 -2.29 -21.62
CA PRO A 377 2.13 -3.57 -21.95
C PRO A 377 3.00 -4.46 -22.86
N GLY A 378 3.21 -5.70 -22.43
CA GLY A 378 4.00 -6.69 -23.17
C GLY A 378 5.52 -6.62 -22.92
N LEU A 379 6.01 -5.69 -22.10
CA LEU A 379 7.43 -5.58 -21.73
C LEU A 379 7.65 -5.98 -20.25
N PRO A 380 8.80 -6.60 -19.90
CA PRO A 380 9.14 -6.91 -18.51
C PRO A 380 9.42 -5.63 -17.70
N LEU A 381 8.98 -5.63 -16.43
CA LEU A 381 9.12 -4.53 -15.47
C LEU A 381 10.58 -4.10 -15.21
N ALA A 382 11.52 -5.03 -15.35
CA ALA A 382 12.95 -4.80 -15.22
C ALA A 382 13.65 -4.87 -16.59
N VAL A 383 14.63 -3.99 -16.76
CA VAL A 383 15.56 -3.94 -17.90
C VAL A 383 16.95 -4.18 -17.34
N LYS A 384 17.79 -4.95 -18.04
CA LYS A 384 19.19 -5.16 -17.66
C LYS A 384 19.91 -3.82 -17.52
N ALA A 385 20.63 -3.64 -16.43
CA ALA A 385 21.43 -2.46 -16.15
C ALA A 385 22.92 -2.80 -16.18
N VAL A 386 23.75 -1.85 -16.59
CA VAL A 386 25.20 -2.01 -16.77
C VAL A 386 25.92 -0.90 -16.02
N HIS A 387 26.99 -1.23 -15.29
CA HIS A 387 27.81 -0.22 -14.62
C HIS A 387 28.68 0.53 -15.65
N PRO A 388 28.68 1.87 -15.70
CA PRO A 388 29.54 2.65 -16.61
C PRO A 388 31.05 2.49 -16.36
N THR A 389 31.44 2.13 -15.14
CA THR A 389 32.84 1.92 -14.72
C THR A 389 33.04 0.51 -14.14
N PRO A 390 32.93 -0.57 -14.95
CA PRO A 390 32.88 -1.96 -14.46
C PRO A 390 34.21 -2.50 -13.88
N TRP A 391 35.29 -1.71 -13.88
CA TRP A 391 36.54 -2.00 -13.18
C TRP A 391 36.63 -1.33 -11.79
N ASN A 392 35.81 -0.31 -11.50
CA ASN A 392 35.75 0.34 -10.19
C ASN A 392 34.58 -0.23 -9.38
N LEU A 393 34.64 -1.54 -9.13
CA LEU A 393 33.62 -2.26 -8.38
C LEU A 393 33.79 -2.10 -6.85
N ASP A 394 34.90 -1.53 -6.37
CA ASP A 394 35.09 -1.19 -4.95
C ASP A 394 34.12 -0.07 -4.48
N ALA A 395 33.48 0.63 -5.43
CA ALA A 395 32.37 1.54 -5.17
C ALA A 395 30.98 0.87 -5.22
N THR A 396 30.88 -0.45 -5.47
CA THR A 396 29.61 -1.18 -5.54
C THR A 396 29.08 -1.40 -4.12
N TYR A 397 28.11 -0.59 -3.72
CA TYR A 397 27.61 -0.52 -2.35
C TYR A 397 27.20 -1.88 -1.77
N GLU A 398 27.94 -2.35 -0.75
CA GLU A 398 27.78 -3.67 -0.12
C GLU A 398 26.40 -3.89 0.49
N GLY A 399 25.75 -2.83 1.00
CA GLY A 399 24.52 -2.86 1.80
C GLY A 399 23.24 -3.32 1.08
N ALA A 400 23.36 -4.08 -0.01
CA ALA A 400 22.31 -4.80 -0.69
C ALA A 400 22.69 -6.26 -1.07
N MET A 401 23.93 -6.70 -0.81
CA MET A 401 24.30 -8.13 -0.85
C MET A 401 23.75 -8.84 0.40
N LEU A 402 23.57 -10.16 0.33
CA LEU A 402 23.38 -11.00 1.52
C LEU A 402 24.74 -11.54 2.00
N ASP A 403 24.86 -11.84 3.30
CA ASP A 403 26.01 -12.54 3.86
C ASP A 403 26.25 -13.87 3.13
N GLY A 404 27.33 -13.94 2.35
CA GLY A 404 27.71 -15.10 1.54
C GLY A 404 27.42 -15.01 0.03
N GLU A 405 26.80 -13.94 -0.46
CA GLU A 405 26.75 -13.66 -1.91
C GLU A 405 28.12 -13.14 -2.40
N ASN A 406 29.00 -14.06 -2.80
CA ASN A 406 30.27 -13.70 -3.45
C ASN A 406 30.02 -12.85 -4.71
N GLY A 407 30.59 -11.65 -4.77
CA GLY A 407 30.30 -10.58 -5.75
C GLY A 407 30.72 -10.82 -7.22
N ASN A 408 30.50 -12.02 -7.76
CA ASN A 408 30.73 -12.35 -9.17
C ASN A 408 29.46 -12.14 -10.01
N LEU A 409 29.51 -11.18 -10.96
CA LEU A 409 28.70 -11.18 -12.18
C LEU A 409 27.16 -11.31 -12.01
N ALA A 410 26.61 -10.84 -10.89
CA ALA A 410 25.16 -10.76 -10.71
C ALA A 410 24.51 -9.91 -11.82
N GLU A 411 23.36 -10.32 -12.35
CA GLU A 411 22.61 -9.47 -13.27
C GLU A 411 21.85 -8.39 -12.49
N HIS A 412 22.14 -7.13 -12.81
CA HIS A 412 21.45 -5.97 -12.26
C HIS A 412 20.32 -5.53 -13.21
N PRO A 413 19.19 -5.01 -12.69
CA PRO A 413 18.84 -4.91 -11.27
C PRO A 413 18.54 -6.29 -10.65
N ARG A 414 18.96 -6.48 -9.40
CA ARG A 414 18.87 -7.77 -8.71
C ARG A 414 17.40 -8.18 -8.50
N PRO A 415 17.08 -9.49 -8.55
CA PRO A 415 15.71 -9.98 -8.30
C PRO A 415 15.11 -9.51 -6.96
N LYS A 416 15.92 -9.34 -5.91
CA LYS A 416 15.51 -8.77 -4.61
C LYS A 416 14.99 -7.33 -4.74
N THR A 417 15.63 -6.52 -5.59
CA THR A 417 15.26 -5.12 -5.85
C THR A 417 13.99 -5.02 -6.70
N VAL A 418 13.90 -5.85 -7.75
CA VAL A 418 12.75 -5.90 -8.67
C VAL A 418 11.49 -6.39 -7.95
N ASN A 419 11.61 -7.47 -7.18
CA ASN A 419 10.50 -8.13 -6.49
C ASN A 419 10.22 -7.57 -5.08
N ALA A 420 10.84 -6.46 -4.70
CA ALA A 420 10.57 -5.81 -3.42
C ALA A 420 9.08 -5.39 -3.34
N PRO A 421 8.39 -5.68 -2.22
CA PRO A 421 6.98 -5.33 -2.06
C PRO A 421 6.77 -3.81 -2.13
N VAL A 422 5.64 -3.40 -2.70
CA VAL A 422 5.17 -2.01 -2.67
C VAL A 422 4.86 -1.62 -1.21
N PRO A 423 5.10 -0.37 -0.78
CA PRO A 423 4.52 0.16 0.46
C PRO A 423 3.01 -0.15 0.55
N PRO A 424 2.48 -0.61 1.70
CA PRO A 424 1.09 -1.05 1.79
C PRO A 424 0.08 0.09 1.94
N SER A 425 0.44 1.25 2.50
CA SER A 425 -0.40 2.46 2.46
C SER A 425 -0.03 3.44 1.35
N PHE A 426 -1.01 4.26 0.97
CA PHE A 426 -0.81 5.38 0.04
C PHE A 426 0.17 6.42 0.61
N GLN A 427 0.07 6.73 1.90
CA GLN A 427 0.90 7.75 2.57
C GLN A 427 2.37 7.33 2.60
N LEU A 428 2.66 6.07 2.92
CA LEU A 428 4.02 5.55 2.87
C LEU A 428 4.54 5.44 1.43
N CYS A 429 3.67 5.12 0.45
CA CYS A 429 4.04 5.17 -0.96
C CYS A 429 4.39 6.59 -1.44
N GLU A 430 3.67 7.62 -0.96
CA GLU A 430 3.96 9.03 -1.28
C GLU A 430 5.29 9.47 -0.69
N GLN A 431 5.55 9.18 0.59
CA GLN A 431 6.86 9.40 1.24
C GLN A 431 8.00 8.71 0.48
N ALA A 432 7.83 7.42 0.14
CA ALA A 432 8.78 6.64 -0.63
C ALA A 432 9.03 7.20 -2.04
N PHE A 433 7.99 7.75 -2.69
CA PHE A 433 8.11 8.40 -4.00
C PHE A 433 8.84 9.75 -3.93
N VAL A 434 8.61 10.57 -2.89
CA VAL A 434 9.37 11.81 -2.66
C VAL A 434 10.84 11.51 -2.38
N ALA A 435 11.14 10.50 -1.55
CA ALA A 435 12.50 10.01 -1.33
C ALA A 435 13.16 9.53 -2.63
N TYR A 436 12.42 8.83 -3.50
CA TYR A 436 12.87 8.41 -4.82
C TYR A 436 13.20 9.59 -5.75
N GLN A 437 12.33 10.60 -5.84
CA GLN A 437 12.59 11.82 -6.62
C GLN A 437 13.82 12.59 -6.11
N LYS A 438 14.00 12.67 -4.79
CA LYS A 438 15.17 13.27 -4.12
C LYS A 438 16.46 12.53 -4.50
N GLN A 439 16.48 11.20 -4.42
CA GLN A 439 17.68 10.40 -4.71
C GLN A 439 18.03 10.31 -6.20
N ILE A 440 17.06 10.14 -7.11
CA ILE A 440 17.38 10.06 -8.55
C ILE A 440 17.96 11.38 -9.07
N ARG A 441 17.48 12.51 -8.53
CA ARG A 441 18.08 13.83 -8.74
C ARG A 441 19.51 13.89 -8.21
N LEU A 442 19.74 13.54 -6.94
CA LEU A 442 21.08 13.61 -6.32
C LEU A 442 22.12 12.73 -7.02
N ILE A 443 21.74 11.54 -7.51
CA ILE A 443 22.66 10.59 -8.16
C ILE A 443 22.92 10.98 -9.63
N LEU A 444 21.90 11.32 -10.41
CA LEU A 444 22.04 11.52 -11.86
C LEU A 444 22.39 12.96 -12.27
N LEU A 445 22.00 13.97 -11.49
CA LEU A 445 22.22 15.38 -11.83
C LEU A 445 23.71 15.74 -12.07
N PRO A 446 24.70 15.24 -11.30
CA PRO A 446 26.10 15.51 -11.57
C PRO A 446 26.57 15.01 -12.94
N ALA A 447 26.21 13.78 -13.32
CA ALA A 447 26.56 13.20 -14.62
C ALA A 447 25.78 13.84 -15.78
N MET A 448 24.50 14.17 -15.59
CA MET A 448 23.74 14.94 -16.58
C MET A 448 24.32 16.35 -16.81
N ASN A 449 24.87 17.00 -15.78
CA ASN A 449 25.61 18.25 -15.95
C ASN A 449 26.91 18.06 -16.77
N ASN A 450 27.59 16.92 -16.66
CA ASN A 450 28.74 16.60 -17.51
C ASN A 450 28.35 16.40 -18.98
N ILE A 451 27.23 15.72 -19.25
CA ILE A 451 26.66 15.63 -20.60
C ILE A 451 26.37 17.04 -21.15
N VAL A 452 25.72 17.92 -20.37
CA VAL A 452 25.46 19.31 -20.78
C VAL A 452 26.74 20.12 -20.99
N ARG A 453 27.77 19.96 -20.14
CA ARG A 453 29.10 20.58 -20.35
C ARG A 453 29.71 20.14 -21.69
N ARG A 454 29.67 18.83 -21.99
CA ARG A 454 30.16 18.28 -23.27
C ARG A 454 29.41 18.87 -24.46
N LEU A 455 28.08 18.93 -24.40
CA LEU A 455 27.25 19.54 -25.45
C LEU A 455 27.63 21.00 -25.71
N VAL A 456 27.85 21.80 -24.65
CA VAL A 456 28.27 23.21 -24.78
C VAL A 456 29.64 23.31 -25.47
N ILE A 457 30.61 22.50 -25.05
CA ILE A 457 31.99 22.51 -25.58
C ILE A 457 32.04 22.05 -27.04
N GLU A 458 31.40 20.92 -27.36
CA GLU A 458 31.33 20.40 -28.73
C GLU A 458 30.60 21.38 -29.67
N CYS A 459 29.43 21.89 -29.26
CA CYS A 459 28.65 22.79 -30.11
C CYS A 459 29.30 24.17 -30.27
N ALA A 460 30.06 24.66 -29.29
CA ALA A 460 30.88 25.87 -29.45
C ALA A 460 31.99 25.68 -30.50
N ALA A 461 32.60 24.49 -30.58
CA ALA A 461 33.58 24.17 -31.62
C ALA A 461 32.93 23.97 -33.01
N ASP A 462 31.71 23.43 -33.07
CA ASP A 462 30.96 23.20 -34.32
C ASP A 462 30.15 24.41 -34.83
N GLY A 463 30.07 25.51 -34.06
CA GLY A 463 29.25 26.68 -34.39
C GLY A 463 27.73 26.45 -34.27
N VAL A 464 27.31 25.49 -33.43
CA VAL A 464 25.91 25.07 -33.22
C VAL A 464 25.40 25.60 -31.87
N ASP A 465 24.09 25.81 -31.73
CA ASP A 465 23.50 26.11 -30.42
C ASP A 465 23.30 24.83 -29.58
N PRO A 466 23.97 24.66 -28.42
CA PRO A 466 23.80 23.49 -27.56
C PRO A 466 22.36 23.35 -27.03
N ALA A 467 21.59 24.43 -26.88
CA ALA A 467 20.18 24.34 -26.48
C ALA A 467 19.35 23.59 -27.52
N MET A 468 19.58 23.87 -28.81
CA MET A 468 18.92 23.17 -29.93
C MET A 468 19.38 21.73 -30.11
N ARG A 469 20.55 21.34 -29.59
CA ARG A 469 20.99 19.93 -29.54
C ARG A 469 20.36 19.20 -28.36
N ALA A 470 20.41 19.78 -27.16
CA ALA A 470 19.79 19.21 -25.95
C ALA A 470 18.27 19.02 -26.09
N THR A 471 17.57 19.96 -26.74
CA THR A 471 16.12 19.87 -27.05
C THR A 471 15.77 18.66 -27.93
N LYS A 472 16.72 18.17 -28.74
CA LYS A 472 16.51 17.05 -29.66
C LYS A 472 16.88 15.68 -29.09
N MET A 473 17.52 15.63 -27.92
CA MET A 473 17.87 14.35 -27.28
C MET A 473 16.63 13.71 -26.68
N SER A 474 16.36 12.46 -27.07
CA SER A 474 15.38 11.62 -26.39
C SER A 474 15.93 11.13 -25.05
N LEU A 475 15.07 10.58 -24.18
CA LEU A 475 15.55 9.97 -22.93
C LEU A 475 16.50 8.80 -23.19
N GLU A 476 16.27 8.07 -24.27
CA GLU A 476 17.12 6.98 -24.72
C GLU A 476 18.53 7.45 -25.09
N ASP A 477 18.65 8.66 -25.65
CA ASP A 477 19.95 9.26 -25.93
C ASP A 477 20.62 9.69 -24.62
N VAL A 478 19.91 10.37 -23.71
CA VAL A 478 20.45 10.75 -22.39
C VAL A 478 20.90 9.53 -21.58
N VAL A 479 20.20 8.39 -21.65
CA VAL A 479 20.62 7.14 -20.99
C VAL A 479 21.86 6.52 -21.64
N LYS A 480 21.98 6.52 -22.97
CA LYS A 480 23.21 6.08 -23.65
C LYS A 480 24.41 6.95 -23.27
N GLU A 481 24.21 8.26 -23.12
CA GLU A 481 25.25 9.19 -22.68
C GLU A 481 25.60 8.99 -21.19
N LEU A 482 24.65 8.60 -20.34
CA LEU A 482 24.92 8.18 -18.95
C LEU A 482 25.62 6.81 -18.87
N ALA A 483 25.57 5.99 -19.92
CA ALA A 483 26.33 4.74 -20.03
C ALA A 483 27.77 4.94 -20.53
N ASP A 484 28.13 6.12 -21.07
CA ASP A 484 29.54 6.48 -21.27
C ASP A 484 30.19 6.78 -19.92
N GLU A 485 31.27 6.05 -19.61
CA GLU A 485 32.21 6.32 -18.52
C GLU A 485 32.43 7.82 -18.30
N ALA A 486 32.71 8.57 -19.36
CA ALA A 486 33.16 9.95 -19.26
C ALA A 486 32.12 10.90 -18.63
N SER A 487 30.83 10.59 -18.74
CA SER A 487 29.78 11.36 -18.05
C SER A 487 29.96 11.33 -16.53
N TRP A 488 30.68 10.36 -15.99
CA TRP A 488 30.91 10.17 -14.56
C TRP A 488 32.18 10.84 -14.02
N TYR A 489 32.98 11.58 -14.79
CA TYR A 489 34.13 12.33 -14.26
C TYR A 489 33.97 13.85 -14.38
N ASN A 490 34.38 14.58 -13.34
CA ASN A 490 34.62 16.01 -13.43
C ASN A 490 35.99 16.28 -14.07
N GLY A 491 36.10 17.36 -14.86
CA GLY A 491 37.37 17.89 -15.35
C GLY A 491 37.90 17.30 -16.66
N ILE A 492 37.14 16.44 -17.35
CA ILE A 492 37.51 15.89 -18.68
C ILE A 492 37.69 17.00 -19.73
N ASP A 493 38.77 16.92 -20.52
CA ASP A 493 38.85 17.62 -21.81
C ASP A 493 38.05 16.86 -22.87
N TRP A 494 36.90 17.43 -23.21
CA TRP A 494 35.97 16.87 -24.19
C TRP A 494 36.42 17.10 -25.64
N LEU A 495 37.27 18.09 -25.91
CA LEU A 495 37.84 18.33 -27.24
C LEU A 495 38.97 17.34 -27.52
N GLU A 496 39.82 17.04 -26.54
CA GLU A 496 40.83 15.99 -26.67
C GLU A 496 40.17 14.60 -26.79
N ARG A 497 39.18 14.26 -25.95
CA ARG A 497 38.43 12.99 -26.09
C ARG A 497 37.80 12.86 -27.48
N ARG A 498 37.24 13.95 -28.03
CA ARG A 498 36.69 14.00 -29.39
C ARG A 498 37.77 13.84 -30.47
N ALA A 499 38.95 14.45 -30.31
CA ALA A 499 40.06 14.35 -31.26
C ALA A 499 40.68 12.94 -31.29
N ASN A 500 40.88 12.32 -30.11
CA ASN A 500 41.38 10.95 -30.00
C ASN A 500 40.34 9.94 -30.53
N GLY A 501 39.07 10.08 -30.15
CA GLY A 501 37.96 9.30 -30.73
C GLY A 501 37.67 9.56 -32.21
N ALA A 502 38.34 10.52 -32.87
CA ALA A 502 38.39 10.61 -34.33
C ALA A 502 39.57 9.82 -34.90
N ARG A 503 40.78 10.04 -34.36
CA ARG A 503 42.02 9.32 -34.72
C ARG A 503 41.85 7.80 -34.66
N ASP A 504 41.15 7.28 -33.65
CA ASP A 504 40.97 5.83 -33.49
C ASP A 504 39.97 5.24 -34.50
N ARG A 505 38.92 5.99 -34.89
CA ARG A 505 38.03 5.56 -36.00
C ARG A 505 38.71 5.63 -37.36
N ASP A 506 39.65 6.55 -37.55
CA ASP A 506 40.44 6.59 -38.79
C ASP A 506 41.52 5.49 -38.82
N ARG A 507 42.05 5.07 -37.65
CA ARG A 507 42.87 3.85 -37.51
C ARG A 507 42.08 2.58 -37.84
N GLU A 508 40.88 2.40 -37.26
CA GLU A 508 40.00 1.26 -37.53
C GLU A 508 39.67 1.12 -39.03
N ARG A 509 39.40 2.26 -39.69
CA ARG A 509 39.20 2.30 -41.15
C ARG A 509 40.43 1.83 -41.91
N ALA A 510 41.61 2.38 -41.61
CA ALA A 510 42.86 1.97 -42.26
C ALA A 510 43.11 0.46 -42.11
N THR A 511 42.96 -0.11 -40.91
CA THR A 511 43.11 -1.56 -40.70
C THR A 511 42.06 -2.38 -41.46
N THR A 512 40.84 -1.87 -41.62
CA THR A 512 39.76 -2.55 -42.38
C THR A 512 40.01 -2.50 -43.90
N GLU A 513 40.76 -1.51 -44.39
CA GLU A 513 41.13 -1.37 -45.81
C GLU A 513 42.40 -2.18 -46.16
N ASP A 514 43.35 -2.31 -45.24
CA ASP A 514 44.53 -3.17 -45.39
C ASP A 514 44.17 -4.67 -45.40
N ASP A 515 43.25 -5.13 -44.55
CA ASP A 515 42.77 -6.52 -44.55
C ASP A 515 42.03 -6.88 -45.86
N ARG A 516 41.39 -5.91 -46.51
CA ARG A 516 40.79 -6.09 -47.85
C ARG A 516 41.83 -6.16 -48.96
N SER A 517 43.03 -5.64 -48.75
CA SER A 517 44.11 -5.62 -49.75
C SER A 517 44.92 -6.94 -49.77
N SER A 518 44.71 -7.82 -48.80
CA SER A 518 45.50 -9.05 -48.62
C SER A 518 44.85 -10.36 -49.15
N LEU A 519 43.63 -10.30 -49.69
CA LEU A 519 42.89 -11.50 -50.16
C LEU A 519 42.69 -11.54 -51.69
N SER A 520 43.73 -11.98 -52.40
CA SER A 520 43.72 -12.15 -53.86
C SER A 520 44.40 -13.46 -54.31
N SER A 521 43.60 -14.49 -54.65
CA SER A 521 43.89 -15.52 -55.70
C SER A 521 42.93 -16.73 -55.67
N LYS A 522 42.55 -17.23 -56.88
CA LYS A 522 41.74 -18.44 -57.24
C LYS A 522 40.22 -18.18 -57.44
N SER A 523 39.69 -17.99 -58.66
CA SER A 523 39.47 -18.92 -59.83
C SER A 523 38.21 -19.82 -59.69
N SER A 524 37.31 -20.03 -60.68
CA SER A 524 37.25 -19.65 -62.12
C SER A 524 35.84 -19.87 -62.74
N GLY A 525 35.48 -19.11 -63.80
CA GLY A 525 34.43 -19.43 -64.81
C GLY A 525 32.95 -19.15 -64.46
N SER A 526 31.99 -18.98 -65.41
CA SER A 526 32.06 -18.86 -66.89
C SER A 526 30.71 -18.43 -67.53
N HIS A 527 30.70 -17.59 -68.59
CA HIS A 527 29.63 -17.36 -69.62
C HIS A 527 28.21 -16.90 -69.14
N GLU A 528 27.32 -16.19 -69.85
CA GLU A 528 27.29 -15.18 -70.96
C GLU A 528 25.86 -14.51 -70.90
N THR A 529 25.26 -13.62 -71.71
CA THR A 529 25.40 -13.00 -73.07
C THR A 529 24.86 -11.55 -73.08
N SER A 530 25.16 -10.72 -74.09
CA SER A 530 24.49 -9.41 -74.35
C SER A 530 23.61 -9.43 -75.62
N PRO A 531 22.46 -8.73 -75.63
CA PRO A 531 22.14 -7.70 -76.66
C PRO A 531 21.17 -6.55 -76.18
N VAL A 532 20.83 -5.45 -76.88
CA VAL A 532 21.47 -4.55 -77.89
C VAL A 532 20.61 -3.23 -78.00
N LEU A 533 21.25 -2.06 -78.19
CA LEU A 533 20.78 -0.74 -78.74
C LEU A 533 19.33 -0.20 -78.55
N SER A 534 19.22 1.08 -78.11
CA SER A 534 18.60 2.26 -78.81
C SER A 534 18.44 3.44 -77.80
N THR A 535 18.73 4.74 -78.00
CA THR A 535 18.74 5.72 -79.13
C THR A 535 17.40 6.39 -79.49
N THR A 536 16.99 7.40 -78.71
CA THR A 536 16.03 8.47 -79.10
C THR A 536 16.47 9.83 -78.52
N THR A 537 15.85 10.95 -78.94
CA THR A 537 16.51 12.28 -78.92
C THR A 537 15.59 13.51 -78.81
N LEU A 538 16.12 14.56 -78.15
CA LEU A 538 15.95 16.01 -78.46
C LEU A 538 14.60 16.75 -78.27
N GLN A 539 14.75 18.06 -77.98
CA GLN A 539 13.80 19.19 -78.13
C GLN A 539 12.62 19.29 -77.12
N THR A 540 12.10 20.48 -76.70
CA THR A 540 12.38 21.90 -77.07
C THR A 540 12.04 22.92 -75.94
N THR A 541 12.83 24.00 -75.81
CA THR A 541 12.54 25.47 -75.58
C THR A 541 11.15 26.01 -75.12
N PRO A 542 11.02 27.30 -74.68
CA PRO A 542 11.95 28.22 -73.96
C PRO A 542 11.27 29.13 -72.87
N SER A 543 12.03 30.04 -72.24
CA SER A 543 11.53 31.26 -71.54
C SER A 543 11.13 32.37 -72.56
N PRO A 544 10.38 33.44 -72.22
CA PRO A 544 10.91 34.66 -71.55
C PRO A 544 9.80 35.48 -70.79
N PRO A 545 9.88 36.82 -70.55
CA PRO A 545 11.01 37.75 -70.40
C PRO A 545 11.02 38.48 -69.02
N ALA A 546 11.99 39.38 -68.81
CA ALA A 546 11.95 40.42 -67.77
C ALA A 546 11.63 41.80 -68.36
N SER A 547 11.26 42.77 -67.52
CA SER A 547 10.98 44.16 -67.91
C SER A 547 11.84 45.17 -67.15
N ALA A 548 12.18 46.28 -67.82
CA ALA A 548 12.74 47.50 -67.22
C ALA A 548 11.63 48.24 -66.40
N ASP A 549 11.85 49.37 -65.73
CA ASP A 549 12.81 50.46 -65.97
C ASP A 549 12.97 51.35 -64.71
N GLY A 550 13.98 52.23 -64.65
CA GLY A 550 14.07 53.23 -63.56
C GLY A 550 15.48 53.74 -63.22
N ARG A 551 15.70 55.05 -63.38
CA ARG A 551 16.85 55.84 -62.87
C ARG A 551 16.54 56.27 -61.41
N ASP A 552 17.45 56.78 -60.57
CA ASP A 552 18.50 57.77 -60.84
C ASP A 552 19.57 57.87 -59.71
N SER A 553 20.47 58.86 -59.78
CA SER A 553 21.75 58.91 -59.03
C SER A 553 21.74 59.76 -57.74
N LYS A 554 22.38 59.29 -56.64
CA LYS A 554 23.25 60.10 -55.73
C LYS A 554 23.88 59.38 -54.51
N LYS A 555 25.17 59.70 -54.27
CA LYS A 555 25.93 59.92 -53.02
C LYS A 555 25.71 59.10 -51.73
N GLU A 556 26.84 58.55 -51.25
CA GLU A 556 27.42 58.68 -49.90
C GLU A 556 26.52 58.56 -48.65
N ALA A 557 26.69 57.45 -47.91
CA ALA A 557 26.73 57.44 -46.44
C ALA A 557 27.49 56.20 -45.94
N ASP A 558 28.34 56.35 -44.93
CA ASP A 558 28.87 55.21 -44.16
C ASP A 558 27.76 54.56 -43.32
N SER A 559 27.80 53.23 -43.18
CA SER A 559 27.10 52.49 -42.12
C SER A 559 27.76 51.13 -41.92
N PRO A 560 28.07 50.72 -40.68
CA PRO A 560 28.86 49.52 -40.43
C PRO A 560 28.04 48.25 -40.68
N THR A 561 28.58 47.35 -41.48
CA THR A 561 28.19 45.94 -41.46
C THR A 561 28.77 45.28 -40.20
N ASP A 562 28.14 45.51 -39.06
CA ASP A 562 28.31 44.65 -37.89
C ASP A 562 27.82 43.25 -38.28
N SER A 563 28.77 42.37 -38.60
CA SER A 563 28.52 40.95 -38.72
C SER A 563 28.03 40.44 -37.38
N ARG A 564 26.80 39.92 -37.33
CA ARG A 564 26.28 39.19 -36.17
C ARG A 564 27.12 37.95 -35.94
N ALA A 565 28.19 38.09 -35.17
CA ALA A 565 28.82 36.99 -34.48
C ALA A 565 27.72 36.25 -33.72
N SER A 566 27.70 34.93 -33.82
CA SER A 566 26.86 34.10 -32.96
C SER A 566 27.15 34.47 -31.51
N SER A 567 26.11 34.73 -30.71
CA SER A 567 26.26 34.99 -29.28
C SER A 567 26.61 33.68 -28.57
N ASN A 568 27.89 33.32 -28.68
CA ASN A 568 28.47 32.09 -28.17
C ASN A 568 28.11 31.92 -26.69
N VAL A 569 27.76 30.69 -26.32
CA VAL A 569 27.14 30.42 -25.02
C VAL A 569 28.20 30.45 -23.92
N ILE A 570 28.47 31.63 -23.34
CA ILE A 570 29.38 31.80 -22.21
C ILE A 570 28.71 31.29 -20.92
N ILE A 571 28.49 29.98 -20.86
CA ILE A 571 28.34 29.26 -19.60
C ILE A 571 29.76 29.15 -19.01
N PRO A 572 29.96 29.45 -17.71
CA PRO A 572 31.25 29.23 -17.07
C PRO A 572 31.55 27.73 -17.02
N ILE A 573 32.41 27.30 -17.93
CA ILE A 573 33.00 25.96 -17.96
C ILE A 573 34.02 25.90 -16.83
N SER A 574 33.82 24.98 -15.88
CA SER A 574 34.84 24.66 -14.86
C SER A 574 36.13 24.24 -15.56
N PRO A 575 37.32 24.66 -15.09
CA PRO A 575 38.57 24.35 -15.77
C PRO A 575 38.77 22.83 -15.93
N VAL A 576 39.41 22.44 -17.04
CA VAL A 576 39.96 21.09 -17.21
C VAL A 576 40.91 20.84 -16.05
N LEU A 577 40.79 19.69 -15.39
CA LEU A 577 41.63 19.32 -14.25
C LEU A 577 42.85 18.54 -14.74
N GLU A 578 43.99 18.72 -14.09
CA GLU A 578 45.22 17.95 -14.38
C GLU A 578 45.04 16.44 -14.15
N SER A 579 43.98 16.02 -13.46
CA SER A 579 43.48 14.65 -13.41
C SER A 579 41.96 14.66 -13.24
N PRO A 580 41.19 13.97 -14.11
CA PRO A 580 39.74 13.87 -13.96
C PRO A 580 39.33 13.15 -12.67
N VAL A 581 38.30 13.65 -11.98
CA VAL A 581 37.83 13.11 -10.70
C VAL A 581 36.50 12.41 -10.88
N LEU A 582 36.46 11.10 -10.57
CA LEU A 582 35.25 10.27 -10.66
C LEU A 582 34.18 10.75 -9.67
N LEU A 583 32.93 10.78 -10.13
CA LEU A 583 31.74 11.05 -9.34
C LEU A 583 31.34 9.79 -8.55
N HIS A 584 31.06 9.96 -7.26
CA HIS A 584 30.54 8.89 -6.41
C HIS A 584 29.20 9.30 -5.79
N PRO A 585 28.20 8.40 -5.71
CA PRO A 585 28.20 7.04 -6.27
C PRO A 585 27.95 7.03 -7.79
N VAL A 586 28.37 5.95 -8.46
CA VAL A 586 27.94 5.61 -9.82
C VAL A 586 26.83 4.56 -9.71
N PRO A 587 25.70 4.70 -10.43
CA PRO A 587 24.66 3.68 -10.52
C PRO A 587 24.92 2.71 -11.68
N TYR A 588 24.32 1.52 -11.61
CA TYR A 588 24.07 0.74 -12.81
C TYR A 588 23.02 1.48 -13.66
N VAL A 589 23.27 1.60 -14.97
CA VAL A 589 22.42 2.33 -15.91
C VAL A 589 21.60 1.34 -16.75
N PRO A 590 20.25 1.42 -16.76
CA PRO A 590 19.41 0.58 -17.62
C PRO A 590 19.79 0.71 -19.10
N VAL A 591 19.87 -0.40 -19.85
CA VAL A 591 20.25 -0.34 -21.28
C VAL A 591 19.20 0.32 -22.18
N THR A 592 17.98 0.53 -21.69
CA THR A 592 16.92 1.28 -22.40
C THR A 592 15.91 1.90 -21.42
N THR A 593 15.35 3.04 -21.82
CA THR A 593 14.24 3.75 -21.17
C THR A 593 12.86 3.24 -21.60
N THR A 594 12.79 2.43 -22.66
CA THR A 594 11.52 2.06 -23.32
C THR A 594 10.54 1.25 -22.46
N HIS A 595 11.01 0.64 -21.37
CA HIS A 595 10.17 -0.07 -20.39
C HIS A 595 9.78 0.81 -19.18
N MET A 596 10.38 2.00 -19.00
CA MET A 596 10.12 2.87 -17.85
C MET A 596 8.68 3.40 -17.91
N PRO A 597 7.86 3.20 -16.86
CA PRO A 597 6.51 3.75 -16.82
C PRO A 597 6.48 5.26 -16.51
N GLN A 598 5.29 5.85 -16.46
CA GLN A 598 5.13 7.31 -16.56
C GLN A 598 5.82 8.11 -15.45
N TYR A 599 5.63 7.79 -14.17
CA TYR A 599 6.23 8.58 -13.08
C TYR A 599 7.77 8.46 -13.05
N SER A 600 8.28 7.28 -13.45
CA SER A 600 9.71 6.99 -13.62
C SER A 600 10.33 7.86 -14.71
N GLN A 601 9.69 7.89 -15.88
CA GLN A 601 10.11 8.77 -16.97
C GLN A 601 10.04 10.25 -16.57
N ASP A 602 9.00 10.67 -15.84
CA ASP A 602 8.80 12.08 -15.49
C ASP A 602 9.78 12.54 -14.39
N ALA A 603 10.16 11.67 -13.46
CA ALA A 603 11.29 11.91 -12.56
C ALA A 603 12.59 12.10 -13.35
N PHE A 604 12.93 11.17 -14.26
CA PHE A 604 14.14 11.25 -15.10
C PHE A 604 14.16 12.48 -16.02
N LYS A 605 13.03 12.81 -16.68
CA LYS A 605 12.83 14.06 -17.45
C LYS A 605 13.10 15.29 -16.60
N THR A 606 12.71 15.28 -15.32
CA THR A 606 12.88 16.43 -14.43
C THR A 606 14.35 16.69 -14.11
N VAL A 607 15.14 15.64 -13.83
CA VAL A 607 16.59 15.79 -13.62
C VAL A 607 17.30 16.29 -14.90
N TRP A 608 16.90 15.79 -16.08
CA TRP A 608 17.47 16.26 -17.35
C TRP A 608 17.13 17.72 -17.65
N ARG A 609 15.88 18.15 -17.39
CA ARG A 609 15.47 19.57 -17.51
C ARG A 609 16.27 20.47 -16.57
N GLU A 610 16.56 20.01 -15.35
CA GLU A 610 17.38 20.76 -14.39
C GLU A 610 18.83 20.92 -14.86
N ALA A 611 19.47 19.83 -15.33
CA ALA A 611 20.82 19.91 -15.91
C ALA A 611 20.88 20.87 -17.11
N CYS A 612 19.87 20.82 -17.98
CA CYS A 612 19.77 21.71 -19.14
C CYS A 612 19.34 23.16 -18.79
N ALA A 613 18.92 23.47 -17.55
CA ALA A 613 18.34 24.78 -17.22
C ALA A 613 19.26 25.96 -17.56
N ARG A 614 20.58 25.77 -17.43
CA ARG A 614 21.61 26.79 -17.78
C ARG A 614 21.64 27.14 -19.28
N LEU A 615 21.20 26.25 -20.17
CA LEU A 615 21.14 26.50 -21.62
C LEU A 615 20.07 27.53 -22.00
N TYR A 616 18.97 27.56 -21.24
CA TYR A 616 17.76 28.36 -21.51
C TYR A 616 17.68 29.66 -20.70
N HIS A 617 18.76 30.08 -20.03
CA HIS A 617 18.80 31.35 -19.32
C HIS A 617 18.64 32.54 -20.29
N CYS A 618 17.90 33.57 -19.86
CA CYS A 618 17.66 34.76 -20.66
C CYS A 618 18.97 35.49 -20.98
N ARG A 619 19.21 35.76 -22.27
CA ARG A 619 20.40 36.48 -22.78
C ARG A 619 20.09 37.93 -23.17
N CYS A 620 19.24 38.61 -22.40
CA CYS A 620 19.15 40.06 -22.53
C CYS A 620 20.34 40.71 -21.80
N SER A 621 20.78 41.88 -22.25
CA SER A 621 21.97 42.55 -21.70
C SER A 621 21.88 42.90 -20.21
N ILE A 622 20.68 42.82 -19.60
CA ILE A 622 20.50 42.93 -18.14
C ILE A 622 20.88 41.61 -17.45
N CYS A 623 20.35 40.49 -17.92
CA CYS A 623 20.66 39.16 -17.41
C CYS A 623 22.12 38.76 -17.64
N GLU A 624 22.71 39.11 -18.78
CA GLU A 624 24.14 38.87 -19.05
C GLU A 624 25.04 39.65 -18.08
N ARG A 625 24.73 40.94 -17.82
CA ARG A 625 25.45 41.73 -16.80
C ARG A 625 25.27 41.16 -15.39
N ALA A 626 24.07 40.72 -15.03
CA ALA A 626 23.83 40.07 -13.74
C ALA A 626 24.62 38.75 -13.60
N ALA A 627 24.66 37.92 -14.64
CA ALA A 627 25.43 36.68 -14.68
C ALA A 627 26.94 36.93 -14.61
N CYS A 628 27.47 37.94 -15.31
CA CYS A 628 28.88 38.33 -15.20
C CYS A 628 29.23 38.82 -13.79
N THR A 629 28.38 39.63 -13.15
CA THR A 629 28.59 40.06 -11.75
C THR A 629 28.56 38.88 -10.77
N ALA A 630 27.62 37.94 -10.95
CA ALA A 630 27.54 36.74 -10.12
C ALA A 630 28.77 35.82 -10.30
N ASN A 631 29.19 35.58 -11.55
CA ASN A 631 30.38 34.78 -11.86
C ASN A 631 31.67 35.43 -11.32
N ALA A 632 31.78 36.76 -11.38
CA ALA A 632 32.90 37.49 -10.79
C ALA A 632 32.92 37.39 -9.25
N ALA A 633 31.76 37.41 -8.60
CA ALA A 633 31.66 37.19 -7.15
C ALA A 633 32.07 35.76 -6.74
N VAL A 634 31.62 34.74 -7.50
CA VAL A 634 32.00 33.33 -7.25
C VAL A 634 33.49 33.10 -7.52
N GLY A 635 34.05 33.68 -8.59
CA GLY A 635 35.48 33.62 -8.90
C GLY A 635 36.39 34.35 -7.89
N SER A 636 35.82 35.14 -6.99
CA SER A 636 36.54 35.83 -5.91
C SER A 636 36.73 34.98 -4.64
N VAL A 637 36.14 33.78 -4.56
CA VAL A 637 36.17 32.94 -3.35
C VAL A 637 36.92 31.64 -3.61
N VAL A 638 38.25 31.76 -3.68
CA VAL A 638 39.18 30.64 -3.51
C VAL A 638 39.95 30.88 -2.21
N PRO A 639 39.57 30.25 -1.08
CA PRO A 639 40.44 30.22 0.09
C PRO A 639 41.63 29.30 -0.22
N SER A 640 42.84 29.84 -0.11
CA SER A 640 44.07 29.07 -0.27
C SER A 640 44.33 28.22 0.99
N GLN A 641 44.12 26.91 0.88
CA GLN A 641 44.63 25.87 1.77
C GLN A 641 45.15 24.70 0.92
#